data_AF-A0A5N5NT16-F1
#
_entry.id   AF-A0A5N5NT16-F1
#
_cell.length_a   1.000
_cell.length_b   1.000
_cell.length_c   1.000
_cell.angle_alpha   90.00
_cell.angle_beta   90.00
_cell.angle_gamma   90.00
#
_symmetry.space_group_name_H-M   'P 1'
#
loop_
_entity.id
_entity.type
_entity.pdbx_description
1 polymer ?
#
loop_
_entity_poly.entity_id
_entity_poly.type
_entity_poly.pdbx_seq_one_letter_code
_entity_poly.pdbx_strand_id
1 'polypeptide(L)'
;MGHIADVTFLRQATIPPLPKTFEKIYSMANKFTGMENDTAQGPKVQPRGTRSVVYPNPLQAALQHYSSVGQQNPSQSQSQSQSQVLMANSKYEYVKSFEVEDEIMFPNLIVVRVGGRHFQRFSEVHEFEKPNDEKTLKLMSLCATSVLQEYPDIVFSFGFSDEYSFAFKQTTKFYQRRASKVASIIVSFFTSVYVTKWKEFFPEKELKYPPSFHARPIVCASLEVLQEYLAWRQQHCHITNQHNTCLWELVKSGKTEKEALDILKGTQKQERNELLFQQFGINYRTLPQMFRQGSCVLKTEVEGIVKYSENGTPIKRMRKDPTTVHSKNIAGRSFWNEHQSLLKELGVFTKDVGKINSDYIRSFLFESKLMASTWIVIRIDGCHFHRFSEVHDFEKPNDEQALNLMNSCAVAVLQEFPDVVFSYGVSDEYSFVLKKDSQFCQRKARYTLGIFQADIQFGLEEKQNYGMFFMGSSVSLPNLCLSFFSIFTQLSAALIDSRISLASMLVADVPQFLSLIPDFLLIYHWNSFSKITYSNIVSIVVSFFTSVYVMNWKAFFPQKELKYCPAFDGRAVCYPSTEILRDYLAWRQVDCHINNQYNTCFWMLVKSGKSKSEAQRTLKGTQAQEKKEMLAWFGIDDYNALPVMFRQGSSVFQDGMVPDENGAACYKVIVEHCNIIEQSFWEEHPGILE
;
A
#
# COMPACT_ATOMS: atom_id res chain seq x y z
N MET A 1 65.12 35.06 4.68
CA MET A 1 65.68 36.19 3.92
C MET A 1 65.66 35.81 2.44
N GLY A 2 64.82 36.48 1.64
CA GLY A 2 64.75 36.59 0.16
C GLY A 2 64.70 35.31 -0.70
N HIS A 3 64.07 35.24 -1.87
CA HIS A 3 63.12 36.06 -2.62
C HIS A 3 62.63 35.17 -3.80
N ILE A 4 61.31 35.14 -4.03
CA ILE A 4 60.52 35.10 -5.30
C ILE A 4 61.21 34.60 -6.60
N ALA A 5 60.61 33.60 -7.31
CA ALA A 5 60.14 33.66 -8.72
C ALA A 5 59.72 32.29 -9.34
N ASP A 6 58.41 32.05 -9.42
CA ASP A 6 57.53 31.93 -10.62
C ASP A 6 57.79 31.06 -11.90
N VAL A 7 56.72 30.26 -12.20
CA VAL A 7 55.99 29.82 -13.45
C VAL A 7 56.56 28.97 -14.63
N THR A 8 55.78 27.91 -14.91
CA THR A 8 55.32 27.31 -16.22
C THR A 8 56.20 26.39 -17.08
N PHE A 9 55.74 25.15 -17.33
CA PHE A 9 55.31 24.66 -18.66
C PHE A 9 54.61 23.27 -18.60
N LEU A 10 53.51 23.10 -19.35
CA LEU A 10 52.79 21.84 -19.64
C LEU A 10 53.18 21.31 -21.04
N ARG A 11 53.35 19.99 -21.22
CA ARG A 11 52.65 19.18 -22.26
C ARG A 11 53.15 17.72 -22.42
N GLN A 12 52.16 16.87 -22.78
CA GLN A 12 52.19 15.55 -23.47
C GLN A 12 52.17 14.25 -22.62
N ALA A 13 51.01 13.60 -22.60
CA ALA A 13 50.88 12.14 -22.52
C ALA A 13 49.65 11.68 -23.34
N THR A 14 49.87 10.67 -24.18
CA THR A 14 48.98 10.04 -25.17
C THR A 14 48.06 8.98 -24.56
N ILE A 15 46.84 8.82 -25.09
CA ILE A 15 45.83 7.83 -24.68
C ILE A 15 45.92 6.57 -25.57
N PRO A 16 45.84 5.33 -25.04
CA PRO A 16 45.90 4.09 -25.83
C PRO A 16 44.52 3.69 -26.44
N PRO A 17 44.48 2.83 -27.49
CA PRO A 17 43.25 2.51 -28.21
C PRO A 17 42.35 1.47 -27.50
N LEU A 18 41.05 1.54 -27.76
CA LEU A 18 40.00 0.68 -27.17
C LEU A 18 40.09 -0.81 -27.61
N PRO A 19 39.61 -1.76 -26.78
CA PRO A 19 39.64 -3.19 -27.08
C PRO A 19 38.69 -3.63 -28.22
N LYS A 20 39.12 -4.62 -29.01
CA LYS A 20 38.45 -5.24 -30.19
C LYS A 20 37.03 -5.81 -29.95
N THR A 21 36.51 -5.77 -28.73
CA THR A 21 35.15 -6.19 -28.39
C THR A 21 34.08 -5.19 -28.89
N PHE A 22 34.45 -3.91 -29.05
CA PHE A 22 33.54 -2.85 -29.51
C PHE A 22 33.22 -2.90 -31.02
N GLU A 23 34.14 -3.37 -31.87
CA GLU A 23 33.89 -3.50 -33.32
C GLU A 23 32.83 -4.57 -33.65
N LYS A 24 32.66 -5.59 -32.80
CA LYS A 24 31.62 -6.63 -32.97
C LYS A 24 30.20 -6.12 -32.70
N ILE A 25 30.05 -5.17 -31.78
CA ILE A 25 28.75 -4.56 -31.47
C ILE A 25 28.35 -3.59 -32.59
N TYR A 26 29.32 -2.85 -33.13
CA TYR A 26 29.10 -1.91 -34.24
C TYR A 26 28.73 -2.63 -35.55
N SER A 27 29.30 -3.81 -35.84
CA SER A 27 28.95 -4.59 -37.04
C SER A 27 27.61 -5.31 -36.96
N MET A 28 27.10 -5.58 -35.75
CA MET A 28 25.74 -6.12 -35.54
C MET A 28 24.67 -5.03 -35.73
N ALA A 29 24.94 -3.79 -35.31
CA ALA A 29 24.01 -2.67 -35.48
C ALA A 29 23.81 -2.28 -36.95
N ASN A 30 24.87 -2.33 -37.78
CA ASN A 30 24.78 -2.01 -39.21
C ASN A 30 24.14 -3.10 -40.08
N LYS A 31 23.86 -4.29 -39.55
CA LYS A 31 23.10 -5.34 -40.26
C LYS A 31 21.58 -5.19 -40.17
N PHE A 32 21.08 -4.30 -39.30
CA PHE A 32 19.64 -4.07 -39.13
C PHE A 32 19.09 -2.88 -39.93
N THR A 33 19.94 -2.16 -40.68
CA THR A 33 19.55 -0.90 -41.37
C THR A 33 19.89 -0.85 -42.86
N GLY A 34 19.99 -1.98 -43.56
CA GLY A 34 20.32 -2.00 -44.99
C GLY A 34 19.56 -3.07 -45.79
N MET A 35 18.44 -2.66 -46.41
CA MET A 35 17.76 -3.22 -47.60
C MET A 35 16.40 -2.48 -47.68
N GLU A 36 15.92 -1.81 -48.71
CA GLU A 36 16.32 -1.48 -50.08
C GLU A 36 15.52 -0.21 -50.47
N ASN A 37 16.06 0.63 -51.35
CA ASN A 37 15.34 1.65 -52.09
C ASN A 37 15.78 1.50 -53.55
N ASP A 38 14.84 1.26 -54.48
CA ASP A 38 15.07 1.46 -55.91
C ASP A 38 13.88 2.18 -56.58
N THR A 39 14.20 3.39 -57.05
CA THR A 39 13.71 4.22 -58.17
C THR A 39 12.26 4.15 -58.71
N ALA A 40 11.58 5.32 -58.79
CA ALA A 40 11.34 6.11 -60.04
C ALA A 40 10.04 6.99 -60.06
N GLN A 41 10.23 8.27 -60.43
CA GLN A 41 9.33 9.26 -61.11
C GLN A 41 8.14 9.94 -60.35
N GLY A 42 8.09 11.29 -60.41
CA GLY A 42 7.22 12.24 -59.66
C GLY A 42 5.80 12.50 -60.23
N PRO A 43 5.15 13.70 -60.09
CA PRO A 43 5.60 14.98 -59.50
C PRO A 43 4.60 15.77 -58.57
N LYS A 44 5.16 16.73 -57.81
CA LYS A 44 4.69 18.09 -57.41
C LYS A 44 3.38 18.32 -56.59
N VAL A 45 3.51 18.88 -55.37
CA VAL A 45 2.80 20.10 -54.88
C VAL A 45 3.68 20.86 -53.84
N GLN A 46 3.66 22.20 -53.89
CA GLN A 46 4.43 23.22 -53.14
C GLN A 46 3.96 23.49 -51.67
N PRO A 47 4.77 24.19 -50.85
CA PRO A 47 4.62 24.26 -49.38
C PRO A 47 3.80 25.47 -48.88
N ARG A 48 3.18 25.35 -47.70
CA ARG A 48 2.60 26.49 -46.95
C ARG A 48 2.98 26.48 -45.47
N GLY A 49 3.76 27.48 -45.08
CA GLY A 49 3.50 28.36 -43.93
C GLY A 49 3.70 27.82 -42.51
N THR A 50 4.87 28.12 -41.94
CA THR A 50 5.14 28.13 -40.50
C THR A 50 4.28 29.18 -39.77
N ARG A 51 3.62 28.78 -38.67
CA ARG A 51 3.15 29.68 -37.61
C ARG A 51 3.61 29.15 -36.25
N SER A 52 4.38 29.98 -35.56
CA SER A 52 4.85 29.80 -34.18
C SER A 52 3.66 29.82 -33.20
N VAL A 53 3.56 28.80 -32.35
CA VAL A 53 2.60 28.76 -31.23
C VAL A 53 3.31 29.24 -29.98
N VAL A 54 2.77 30.28 -29.36
CA VAL A 54 3.11 30.78 -28.02
C VAL A 54 2.20 30.04 -27.02
N TYR A 55 2.77 29.41 -25.99
CA TYR A 55 2.00 28.75 -24.93
C TYR A 55 1.44 29.79 -23.94
N PRO A 56 0.13 29.80 -23.64
CA PRO A 56 -0.43 30.68 -22.61
C PRO A 56 -0.39 30.05 -21.21
N ASN A 57 -0.40 30.95 -20.23
CA ASN A 57 -0.43 30.74 -18.78
C ASN A 57 -1.58 29.77 -18.34
N PRO A 58 -1.32 28.77 -17.46
CA PRO A 58 -2.30 27.74 -17.06
C PRO A 58 -3.62 28.26 -16.49
N LEU A 59 -3.67 29.48 -15.95
CA LEU A 59 -4.90 30.06 -15.40
C LEU A 59 -5.92 30.50 -16.48
N GLN A 60 -5.50 30.71 -17.73
CA GLN A 60 -6.39 31.16 -18.80
C GLN A 60 -7.01 30.00 -19.61
N ALA A 61 -6.39 28.82 -19.58
CA ALA A 61 -6.89 27.63 -20.27
C ALA A 61 -8.16 27.06 -19.62
N ALA A 62 -8.36 27.27 -18.31
CA ALA A 62 -9.56 26.82 -17.60
C ALA A 62 -10.83 27.60 -17.97
N LEU A 63 -10.71 28.83 -18.47
CA LEU A 63 -11.86 29.69 -18.80
C LEU A 63 -12.35 29.57 -20.25
N GLN A 64 -11.55 28.99 -21.16
CA GLN A 64 -11.93 28.84 -22.58
C GLN A 64 -12.66 27.52 -22.90
N HIS A 65 -12.73 26.58 -21.95
CA HIS A 65 -13.49 25.34 -22.14
C HIS A 65 -15.02 25.51 -22.03
N TYR A 66 -15.52 26.72 -21.77
CA TYR A 66 -16.95 27.04 -21.63
C TYR A 66 -17.66 27.42 -22.93
N SER A 67 -17.06 27.21 -24.11
CA SER A 67 -17.71 27.58 -25.39
C SER A 67 -17.32 26.66 -26.54
N SER A 68 -17.85 25.43 -26.57
CA SER A 68 -18.18 24.68 -27.81
C SER A 68 -18.66 23.26 -27.48
N VAL A 69 -19.98 23.11 -27.31
CA VAL A 69 -20.65 21.81 -27.37
C VAL A 69 -21.27 21.69 -28.75
N GLY A 70 -20.88 20.66 -29.52
CA GLY A 70 -21.60 20.32 -30.75
C GLY A 70 -20.83 19.43 -31.73
N GLN A 71 -21.07 18.12 -31.61
CA GLN A 71 -21.30 17.13 -32.69
C GLN A 71 -20.55 15.80 -32.49
N GLN A 72 -21.35 14.73 -32.44
CA GLN A 72 -20.96 13.33 -32.33
C GLN A 72 -20.69 12.70 -33.70
N ASN A 73 -19.90 11.62 -33.73
CA ASN A 73 -20.36 10.34 -34.29
C ASN A 73 -19.52 9.13 -33.79
N PRO A 74 -20.10 7.90 -33.71
CA PRO A 74 -19.58 6.80 -32.88
C PRO A 74 -19.16 5.52 -33.65
N SER A 75 -18.21 4.75 -33.11
CA SER A 75 -18.05 3.32 -33.43
C SER A 75 -17.32 2.52 -32.32
N GLN A 76 -18.12 1.73 -31.59
CA GLN A 76 -17.93 0.44 -30.88
C GLN A 76 -16.55 -0.03 -30.35
N SER A 77 -16.51 -0.37 -29.05
CA SER A 77 -16.40 -1.76 -28.58
C SER A 77 -16.73 -1.87 -27.07
N GLN A 78 -17.54 -2.86 -26.71
CA GLN A 78 -18.12 -3.06 -25.37
C GLN A 78 -17.18 -3.85 -24.45
N SER A 79 -16.84 -3.28 -23.30
CA SER A 79 -16.47 -4.02 -22.10
C SER A 79 -17.22 -3.39 -20.91
N GLN A 80 -17.85 -4.22 -20.09
CA GLN A 80 -18.66 -3.80 -18.94
C GLN A 80 -17.75 -3.20 -17.86
N SER A 81 -17.49 -1.89 -17.95
CA SER A 81 -17.03 -1.09 -16.83
C SER A 81 -18.25 -0.59 -16.05
N GLN A 82 -18.20 -0.73 -14.73
CA GLN A 82 -19.14 -0.08 -13.82
C GLN A 82 -19.18 1.41 -14.15
N SER A 83 -20.35 1.89 -14.57
CA SER A 83 -20.58 3.30 -14.85
C SER A 83 -20.51 4.09 -13.55
N GLN A 84 -19.36 4.68 -13.24
CA GLN A 84 -19.27 5.85 -12.39
C GLN A 84 -20.24 6.89 -12.96
N VAL A 85 -21.28 7.23 -12.20
CA VAL A 85 -22.16 8.36 -12.53
C VAL A 85 -21.26 9.60 -12.52
N LEU A 86 -21.14 10.26 -13.68
CA LEU A 86 -20.50 11.58 -13.80
C LEU A 86 -21.29 12.55 -12.91
N MET A 87 -20.73 12.89 -11.75
CA MET A 87 -21.29 13.88 -10.82
C MET A 87 -21.23 15.27 -11.46
N ALA A 88 -22.19 16.13 -11.12
CA ALA A 88 -22.12 17.55 -11.47
C ALA A 88 -20.87 18.16 -10.81
N ASN A 89 -20.04 18.86 -11.59
CA ASN A 89 -18.79 19.46 -11.11
C ASN A 89 -19.07 20.49 -10.00
N SER A 90 -18.91 20.10 -8.74
CA SER A 90 -18.94 21.05 -7.62
C SER A 90 -17.75 22.00 -7.71
N LYS A 91 -17.85 23.20 -7.14
CA LYS A 91 -16.71 24.14 -7.06
C LYS A 91 -15.46 23.54 -6.37
N TYR A 92 -15.65 22.47 -5.60
CA TYR A 92 -14.60 21.79 -4.84
C TYR A 92 -13.92 20.64 -5.60
N GLU A 93 -14.34 20.31 -6.83
CA GLU A 93 -13.83 19.12 -7.52
C GLU A 93 -12.31 19.10 -7.73
N TYR A 94 -11.68 20.27 -7.76
CA TYR A 94 -10.23 20.42 -7.89
C TYR A 94 -9.44 19.66 -6.80
N VAL A 95 -10.01 19.40 -5.63
CA VAL A 95 -9.35 18.68 -4.53
C VAL A 95 -8.98 17.23 -4.88
N LYS A 96 -9.63 16.65 -5.90
CA LYS A 96 -9.27 15.32 -6.44
C LYS A 96 -7.89 15.32 -7.10
N SER A 97 -7.41 16.46 -7.60
CA SER A 97 -6.08 16.57 -8.23
C SER A 97 -4.92 16.35 -7.26
N PHE A 98 -5.16 16.38 -5.95
CA PHE A 98 -4.16 16.07 -4.92
C PHE A 98 -3.99 14.56 -4.68
N GLU A 99 -4.86 13.73 -5.25
CA GLU A 99 -4.68 12.28 -5.19
C GLU A 99 -3.44 11.86 -5.99
N VAL A 100 -2.58 11.06 -5.37
CA VAL A 100 -1.32 10.61 -5.98
C VAL A 100 -1.53 9.27 -6.66
N GLU A 101 -1.13 9.18 -7.93
CA GLU A 101 -1.01 7.89 -8.62
C GLU A 101 0.17 7.08 -8.07
N ASP A 102 -0.13 5.87 -7.59
CA ASP A 102 0.82 4.97 -6.93
C ASP A 102 0.86 3.58 -7.60
N GLU A 103 0.69 3.54 -8.91
CA GLU A 103 0.77 2.32 -9.70
C GLU A 103 2.18 1.70 -9.64
N ILE A 104 2.26 0.41 -9.31
CA ILE A 104 3.48 -0.37 -9.40
C ILE A 104 3.68 -0.81 -10.85
N MET A 105 4.55 -0.11 -11.58
CA MET A 105 4.80 -0.33 -13.01
C MET A 105 5.23 -1.77 -13.33
N PHE A 106 4.86 -2.25 -14.51
CA PHE A 106 5.47 -3.44 -15.10
C PHE A 106 6.95 -3.18 -15.47
N PRO A 107 7.83 -4.20 -15.46
CA PRO A 107 7.58 -5.63 -15.19
C PRO A 107 7.72 -6.02 -13.72
N ASN A 108 7.70 -5.07 -12.79
CA ASN A 108 7.98 -5.36 -11.38
C ASN A 108 6.96 -6.35 -10.78
N LEU A 109 7.45 -7.27 -9.97
CA LEU A 109 6.64 -8.19 -9.17
C LEU A 109 6.18 -7.47 -7.89
N ILE A 110 4.96 -7.80 -7.45
CA ILE A 110 4.35 -7.23 -6.25
C ILE A 110 4.38 -8.29 -5.16
N VAL A 111 4.96 -7.94 -4.02
CA VAL A 111 4.82 -8.69 -2.77
C VAL A 111 4.20 -7.77 -1.72
N VAL A 112 3.19 -8.21 -0.99
CA VAL A 112 2.67 -7.46 0.16
C VAL A 112 3.11 -8.15 1.45
N ARG A 113 3.91 -7.47 2.27
CA ARG A 113 4.26 -7.96 3.61
C ARG A 113 3.29 -7.37 4.63
N VAL A 114 2.54 -8.22 5.30
CA VAL A 114 1.71 -7.94 6.47
C VAL A 114 2.50 -8.27 7.74
N GLY A 115 2.41 -7.46 8.78
CA GLY A 115 2.98 -7.76 10.10
C GLY A 115 2.16 -7.19 11.25
N GLY A 116 2.25 -7.78 12.44
CA GLY A 116 1.55 -7.31 13.63
C GLY A 116 2.03 -5.95 14.13
N ARG A 117 1.11 -5.06 14.52
CA ARG A 117 1.43 -3.81 15.23
C ARG A 117 1.47 -4.10 16.73
N HIS A 118 2.61 -3.80 17.37
CA HIS A 118 2.82 -4.02 18.81
C HIS A 118 2.51 -5.46 19.26
N PHE A 119 2.87 -6.44 18.44
CA PHE A 119 2.49 -7.83 18.68
C PHE A 119 3.18 -8.45 19.89
N GLN A 120 4.29 -7.87 20.35
CA GLN A 120 4.90 -8.21 21.64
C GLN A 120 3.90 -8.01 22.78
N ARG A 121 3.37 -6.78 22.95
CA ARG A 121 2.34 -6.48 23.95
C ARG A 121 1.09 -7.32 23.74
N PHE A 122 0.68 -7.54 22.48
CA PHE A 122 -0.46 -8.41 22.16
C PHE A 122 -0.25 -9.83 22.68
N SER A 123 0.94 -10.39 22.48
CA SER A 123 1.30 -11.73 22.94
C SER A 123 1.37 -11.84 24.47
N GLU A 124 1.79 -10.78 25.16
CA GLU A 124 1.85 -10.71 26.62
C GLU A 124 0.44 -10.65 27.21
N VAL A 125 -0.40 -9.73 26.70
CA VAL A 125 -1.77 -9.51 27.17
C VAL A 125 -2.67 -10.74 26.97
N HIS A 126 -2.41 -11.52 25.90
CA HIS A 126 -3.14 -12.76 25.60
C HIS A 126 -2.38 -14.02 26.03
N GLU A 127 -1.27 -13.88 26.75
CA GLU A 127 -0.52 -14.98 27.38
C GLU A 127 -0.13 -16.08 26.39
N PHE A 128 0.51 -15.70 25.29
CA PHE A 128 1.00 -16.65 24.29
C PHE A 128 2.19 -17.43 24.82
N GLU A 129 2.27 -18.71 24.45
CA GLU A 129 3.38 -19.57 24.80
C GLU A 129 4.71 -19.05 24.23
N LYS A 130 5.78 -19.20 25.02
CA LYS A 130 7.14 -18.76 24.66
C LYS A 130 8.09 -19.97 24.60
N PRO A 131 8.96 -20.06 23.58
CA PRO A 131 9.25 -19.04 22.55
C PRO A 131 8.24 -18.96 21.40
N ASN A 132 7.41 -19.99 21.20
CA ASN A 132 6.45 -20.07 20.11
C ASN A 132 5.11 -20.59 20.60
N ASP A 133 4.02 -19.97 20.13
CA ASP A 133 2.66 -20.44 20.34
C ASP A 133 2.13 -21.06 19.04
N GLU A 134 1.92 -22.37 19.06
CA GLU A 134 1.50 -23.11 17.87
C GLU A 134 0.11 -22.68 17.37
N LYS A 135 -0.81 -22.34 18.29
CA LYS A 135 -2.18 -21.94 17.95
C LYS A 135 -2.16 -20.61 17.21
N THR A 136 -1.37 -19.65 17.70
CA THR A 136 -1.19 -18.35 17.04
C THR A 136 -0.61 -18.51 15.63
N LEU A 137 0.43 -19.34 15.47
CA LEU A 137 1.04 -19.56 14.16
C LEU A 137 0.10 -20.26 13.18
N LYS A 138 -0.73 -21.19 13.67
CA LYS A 138 -1.78 -21.83 12.87
C LYS A 138 -2.88 -20.84 12.48
N LEU A 139 -3.30 -19.95 13.37
CA LEU A 139 -4.25 -18.86 13.06
C LEU A 139 -3.69 -17.93 11.97
N MET A 140 -2.44 -17.49 12.10
CA MET A 140 -1.76 -16.67 11.07
C MET A 140 -1.69 -17.41 9.73
N SER A 141 -1.41 -18.72 9.74
CA SER A 141 -1.39 -19.55 8.53
C SER A 141 -2.79 -19.71 7.90
N LEU A 142 -3.84 -19.80 8.71
CA LEU A 142 -5.22 -19.82 8.24
C LEU A 142 -5.61 -18.49 7.59
N CYS A 143 -5.20 -17.35 8.16
CA CYS A 143 -5.42 -16.04 7.55
C CYS A 143 -4.75 -15.96 6.17
N ALA A 144 -3.50 -16.43 6.06
CA ALA A 144 -2.80 -16.46 4.78
C ALA A 144 -3.47 -17.39 3.75
N THR A 145 -3.92 -18.56 4.20
CA THR A 145 -4.69 -19.51 3.38
C THR A 145 -5.97 -18.84 2.85
N SER A 146 -6.70 -18.14 3.70
CA SER A 146 -7.93 -17.43 3.34
C SER A 146 -7.66 -16.30 2.35
N VAL A 147 -6.57 -15.54 2.52
CA VAL A 147 -6.12 -14.51 1.54
C VAL A 147 -5.87 -15.14 0.16
N LEU A 148 -5.20 -16.29 0.09
CA LEU A 148 -4.94 -16.97 -1.19
C LEU A 148 -6.23 -17.53 -1.83
N GLN A 149 -7.22 -17.93 -1.02
CA GLN A 149 -8.54 -18.37 -1.49
C GLN A 149 -9.35 -17.21 -2.07
N GLU A 150 -9.39 -16.08 -1.34
CA GLU A 150 -10.18 -14.90 -1.73
C GLU A 150 -9.56 -14.18 -2.94
N TYR A 151 -8.23 -14.12 -3.03
CA TYR A 151 -7.53 -13.37 -4.08
C TYR A 151 -6.74 -14.31 -5.01
N PRO A 152 -7.31 -14.70 -6.17
CA PRO A 152 -6.69 -15.62 -7.12
C PRO A 152 -5.31 -15.20 -7.62
N ASP A 153 -5.05 -13.89 -7.68
CA ASP A 153 -3.79 -13.33 -8.17
C ASP A 153 -2.62 -13.51 -7.21
N ILE A 154 -2.88 -13.85 -5.94
CA ILE A 154 -1.86 -14.22 -4.97
C ILE A 154 -1.60 -15.73 -5.09
N VAL A 155 -0.35 -16.10 -5.34
CA VAL A 155 0.00 -17.47 -5.76
C VAL A 155 0.92 -18.18 -4.78
N PHE A 156 1.62 -17.38 -3.97
CA PHE A 156 2.55 -17.83 -2.97
C PHE A 156 2.49 -16.91 -1.76
N SER A 157 2.61 -17.47 -0.56
CA SER A 157 2.86 -16.70 0.64
C SER A 157 3.82 -17.41 1.58
N PHE A 158 4.54 -16.61 2.36
CA PHE A 158 5.47 -17.10 3.37
C PHE A 158 5.32 -16.28 4.65
N GLY A 159 5.22 -16.93 5.80
CA GLY A 159 5.10 -16.25 7.07
C GLY A 159 5.74 -17.00 8.23
N PHE A 160 6.06 -16.24 9.27
CA PHE A 160 6.58 -16.72 10.55
C PHE A 160 6.32 -15.65 11.62
N SER A 161 6.34 -16.03 12.90
CA SER A 161 6.02 -15.10 13.99
C SER A 161 4.66 -14.42 13.72
N ASP A 162 4.67 -13.09 13.64
CA ASP A 162 3.55 -12.18 13.48
C ASP A 162 3.51 -11.56 12.07
N GLU A 163 4.19 -12.16 11.08
CA GLU A 163 4.25 -11.64 9.72
C GLU A 163 3.94 -12.66 8.62
N TYR A 164 3.46 -12.14 7.48
CA TYR A 164 3.23 -12.88 6.25
C TYR A 164 3.51 -12.02 5.02
N SER A 165 4.16 -12.61 4.01
CA SER A 165 4.42 -12.00 2.71
C SER A 165 3.62 -12.71 1.63
N PHE A 166 2.90 -11.94 0.80
CA PHE A 166 2.01 -12.42 -0.25
C PHE A 166 2.54 -12.01 -1.63
N ALA A 167 2.97 -12.98 -2.44
CA ALA A 167 3.48 -12.74 -3.77
C ALA A 167 2.37 -12.88 -4.83
N PHE A 168 2.23 -11.84 -5.65
CA PHE A 168 1.29 -11.79 -6.75
C PHE A 168 1.91 -12.35 -8.03
N LYS A 169 1.10 -13.02 -8.86
CA LYS A 169 1.52 -13.48 -10.19
C LYS A 169 2.06 -12.32 -11.05
N GLN A 170 3.01 -12.61 -11.93
CA GLN A 170 3.71 -11.57 -12.70
C GLN A 170 2.78 -10.72 -13.57
N THR A 171 1.70 -11.32 -14.06
CA THR A 171 0.73 -10.68 -14.96
C THR A 171 -0.41 -9.95 -14.24
N THR A 172 -0.35 -9.82 -12.91
CA THR A 172 -1.45 -9.24 -12.13
C THR A 172 -1.80 -7.82 -12.59
N LYS A 173 -3.10 -7.58 -12.73
CA LYS A 173 -3.69 -6.23 -12.90
C LYS A 173 -4.58 -5.87 -11.70
N PHE A 174 -4.41 -6.58 -10.58
CA PHE A 174 -5.22 -6.44 -9.38
C PHE A 174 -5.29 -4.96 -8.96
N TYR A 175 -6.49 -4.39 -8.96
CA TYR A 175 -6.74 -2.97 -8.67
C TYR A 175 -5.85 -1.96 -9.41
N GLN A 176 -5.57 -2.22 -10.69
CA GLN A 176 -4.67 -1.38 -11.51
C GLN A 176 -3.28 -1.23 -10.86
N ARG A 177 -2.88 -2.20 -10.03
CA ARG A 177 -1.58 -2.27 -9.38
C ARG A 177 -1.26 -1.07 -8.49
N ARG A 178 -2.28 -0.35 -8.01
CA ARG A 178 -2.17 0.77 -7.06
C ARG A 178 -1.66 0.25 -5.71
N ALA A 179 -0.46 0.65 -5.32
CA ALA A 179 0.25 0.09 -4.17
C ALA A 179 -0.57 0.18 -2.86
N SER A 180 -1.20 1.32 -2.62
CA SER A 180 -2.06 1.60 -1.46
C SER A 180 -3.28 0.68 -1.41
N LYS A 181 -4.01 0.55 -2.51
CA LYS A 181 -5.20 -0.30 -2.63
C LYS A 181 -4.84 -1.77 -2.47
N VAL A 182 -3.76 -2.21 -3.11
CA VAL A 182 -3.27 -3.59 -2.98
C VAL A 182 -2.89 -3.89 -1.53
N ALA A 183 -2.10 -3.04 -0.87
CA ALA A 183 -1.69 -3.28 0.53
C ALA A 183 -2.86 -3.26 1.52
N SER A 184 -3.73 -2.25 1.42
CA SER A 184 -4.84 -2.04 2.37
C SER A 184 -5.91 -3.12 2.29
N ILE A 185 -6.22 -3.62 1.07
CA ILE A 185 -7.18 -4.72 0.92
C ILE A 185 -6.65 -6.01 1.55
N ILE A 186 -5.39 -6.35 1.27
CA ILE A 186 -4.79 -7.59 1.79
C ILE A 186 -4.70 -7.57 3.31
N VAL A 187 -4.25 -6.45 3.91
CA VAL A 187 -4.19 -6.35 5.37
C VAL A 187 -5.57 -6.31 6.00
N SER A 188 -6.53 -5.60 5.41
CA SER A 188 -7.90 -5.53 5.92
C SER A 188 -8.51 -6.93 5.97
N PHE A 189 -8.45 -7.67 4.86
CA PHE A 189 -8.98 -9.02 4.79
C PHE A 189 -8.24 -10.00 5.72
N PHE A 190 -6.90 -9.91 5.79
CA PHE A 190 -6.12 -10.72 6.72
C PHE A 190 -6.58 -10.50 8.17
N THR A 191 -6.80 -9.23 8.53
CA THR A 191 -7.23 -8.84 9.87
C THR A 191 -8.66 -9.27 10.17
N SER A 192 -9.59 -9.13 9.23
CA SER A 192 -10.98 -9.58 9.45
C SER A 192 -11.04 -11.10 9.64
N VAL A 193 -10.25 -11.88 8.90
CA VAL A 193 -10.14 -13.33 9.12
C VAL A 193 -9.54 -13.62 10.50
N TYR A 194 -8.47 -12.92 10.90
CA TYR A 194 -7.81 -13.13 12.20
C TYR A 194 -8.79 -12.95 13.36
N VAL A 195 -9.56 -11.86 13.34
CA VAL A 195 -10.57 -11.57 14.38
C VAL A 195 -11.71 -12.58 14.33
N THR A 196 -12.25 -12.87 13.14
CA THR A 196 -13.38 -13.80 12.96
C THR A 196 -13.01 -15.21 13.45
N LYS A 197 -11.78 -15.66 13.17
CA LYS A 197 -11.31 -17.02 13.46
C LYS A 197 -10.67 -17.15 14.84
N TRP A 198 -10.52 -16.07 15.60
CA TRP A 198 -9.88 -16.09 16.92
C TRP A 198 -10.47 -17.17 17.84
N LYS A 199 -11.80 -17.23 17.99
CA LYS A 199 -12.48 -18.17 18.88
C LYS A 199 -12.35 -19.64 18.46
N GLU A 200 -12.04 -19.93 17.20
CA GLU A 200 -11.77 -21.30 16.74
C GLU A 200 -10.42 -21.83 17.26
N PHE A 201 -9.45 -20.94 17.49
CA PHE A 201 -8.11 -21.30 18.01
C PHE A 201 -7.99 -21.07 19.51
N PHE A 202 -8.69 -20.08 20.04
CA PHE A 202 -8.68 -19.68 21.43
C PHE A 202 -10.10 -19.62 22.01
N PRO A 203 -10.78 -20.77 22.18
CA PRO A 203 -12.16 -20.80 22.67
C PRO A 203 -12.29 -20.16 24.07
N GLU A 204 -11.31 -20.40 24.93
CA GLU A 204 -11.29 -19.94 26.32
C GLU A 204 -10.69 -18.54 26.50
N LYS A 205 -9.98 -17.98 25.49
CA LYS A 205 -9.42 -16.64 25.59
C LYS A 205 -10.31 -15.63 24.88
N GLU A 206 -10.66 -14.55 25.55
CA GLU A 206 -11.28 -13.40 24.93
C GLU A 206 -10.24 -12.57 24.17
N LEU A 207 -10.64 -12.01 23.02
CA LEU A 207 -9.82 -11.05 22.30
C LEU A 207 -9.98 -9.68 23.00
N LYS A 208 -9.05 -9.35 23.89
CA LYS A 208 -9.18 -8.23 24.85
C LYS A 208 -9.23 -6.87 24.18
N TYR A 209 -8.58 -6.70 23.04
CA TYR A 209 -8.61 -5.46 22.26
C TYR A 209 -8.42 -5.74 20.76
N PRO A 210 -8.86 -4.83 19.88
CA PRO A 210 -8.75 -5.00 18.44
C PRO A 210 -7.29 -5.14 17.99
N PRO A 211 -6.88 -6.25 17.35
CA PRO A 211 -5.55 -6.37 16.81
C PRO A 211 -5.39 -5.39 15.63
N SER A 212 -4.16 -4.98 15.36
CA SER A 212 -3.85 -4.13 14.21
C SER A 212 -2.61 -4.69 13.52
N PHE A 213 -2.62 -4.64 12.20
CA PHE A 213 -1.54 -5.08 11.34
C PHE A 213 -1.15 -3.92 10.42
N HIS A 214 0.12 -3.89 10.03
CA HIS A 214 0.64 -3.00 9.01
C HIS A 214 0.96 -3.80 7.75
N ALA A 215 0.86 -3.16 6.59
CA ALA A 215 1.20 -3.76 5.33
C ALA A 215 2.07 -2.86 4.46
N ARG A 216 3.06 -3.48 3.83
CA ARG A 216 4.04 -2.85 2.96
C ARG A 216 4.12 -3.56 1.61
N PRO A 217 3.90 -2.84 0.50
CA PRO A 217 4.30 -3.28 -0.82
C PRO A 217 5.84 -3.38 -0.90
N ILE A 218 6.33 -4.53 -1.29
CA ILE A 218 7.72 -4.80 -1.68
C ILE A 218 7.70 -4.99 -3.19
N VAL A 219 8.45 -4.13 -3.88
CA VAL A 219 8.53 -4.13 -5.34
C VAL A 219 9.81 -4.86 -5.75
N CYS A 220 9.66 -6.03 -6.36
CA CYS A 220 10.78 -6.83 -6.82
C CYS A 220 10.96 -6.61 -8.33
N ALA A 221 12.07 -5.96 -8.72
CA ALA A 221 12.32 -5.61 -10.12
C ALA A 221 12.54 -6.82 -11.04
N SER A 222 12.88 -7.97 -10.47
CA SER A 222 13.06 -9.22 -11.18
C SER A 222 12.73 -10.41 -10.28
N LEU A 223 12.68 -11.59 -10.88
CA LEU A 223 12.47 -12.84 -10.14
C LEU A 223 13.66 -13.17 -9.21
N GLU A 224 14.88 -12.74 -9.57
CA GLU A 224 16.07 -12.84 -8.70
C GLU A 224 15.88 -12.01 -7.43
N VAL A 225 15.36 -10.79 -7.54
CA VAL A 225 15.07 -9.94 -6.38
C VAL A 225 13.99 -10.57 -5.50
N LEU A 226 12.98 -11.22 -6.08
CA LEU A 226 11.99 -11.98 -5.31
C LEU A 226 12.63 -13.15 -4.56
N GLN A 227 13.51 -13.91 -5.22
CA GLN A 227 14.22 -15.03 -4.62
C GLN A 227 15.06 -14.60 -3.42
N GLU A 228 15.81 -13.50 -3.56
CA GLU A 228 16.64 -12.89 -2.52
C GLU A 228 15.79 -12.40 -1.34
N TYR A 229 14.62 -11.80 -1.62
CA TYR A 229 13.66 -11.40 -0.60
C TYR A 229 13.16 -12.61 0.22
N LEU A 230 12.79 -13.71 -0.45
CA LEU A 230 12.32 -14.92 0.23
C LEU A 230 13.42 -15.59 1.05
N ALA A 231 14.64 -15.65 0.52
CA ALA A 231 15.82 -16.14 1.23
C ALA A 231 16.08 -15.31 2.50
N TRP A 232 15.99 -13.98 2.38
CA TRP A 232 16.12 -13.08 3.52
C TRP A 232 15.06 -13.32 4.60
N ARG A 233 13.77 -13.41 4.22
CA ARG A 233 12.70 -13.66 5.21
C ARG A 233 12.88 -15.01 5.90
N GLN A 234 13.23 -16.06 5.18
CA GLN A 234 13.42 -17.39 5.78
C GLN A 234 14.67 -17.46 6.66
N GLN A 235 15.77 -16.81 6.26
CA GLN A 235 16.96 -16.70 7.11
C GLN A 235 16.66 -15.93 8.40
N HIS A 236 15.87 -14.85 8.32
CA HIS A 236 15.44 -14.09 9.47
C HIS A 236 14.57 -14.92 10.42
N CYS A 237 13.62 -15.70 9.90
CA CYS A 237 12.85 -16.68 10.68
C CYS A 237 13.76 -17.61 11.48
N HIS A 238 14.75 -18.21 10.81
CA HIS A 238 15.66 -19.16 11.44
C HIS A 238 16.48 -18.54 12.58
N ILE A 239 17.07 -17.36 12.34
CA ILE A 239 17.92 -16.66 13.31
C ILE A 239 17.09 -16.24 14.53
N THR A 240 15.93 -15.61 14.28
CA THR A 240 15.07 -15.07 15.33
C THR A 240 14.47 -16.19 16.18
N ASN A 241 14.01 -17.29 15.56
CA ASN A 241 13.50 -18.43 16.33
C ASN A 241 14.59 -19.08 17.19
N GLN A 242 15.81 -19.24 16.65
CA GLN A 242 16.92 -19.80 17.42
C GLN A 242 17.27 -18.90 18.62
N HIS A 243 17.40 -17.60 18.38
CA HIS A 243 17.66 -16.62 19.43
C HIS A 243 16.56 -16.63 20.51
N ASN A 244 15.29 -16.58 20.11
CA ASN A 244 14.16 -16.59 21.04
C ASN A 244 14.08 -17.90 21.82
N THR A 245 14.41 -19.03 21.21
CA THR A 245 14.48 -20.31 21.92
C THR A 245 15.53 -20.23 23.02
N CYS A 246 16.75 -19.77 22.73
CA CYS A 246 17.76 -19.59 23.77
C CYS A 246 17.31 -18.62 24.87
N LEU A 247 16.72 -17.49 24.47
CA LEU A 247 16.28 -16.44 25.38
C LEU A 247 15.27 -16.99 26.40
N TRP A 248 14.23 -17.65 25.92
CA TRP A 248 13.16 -18.14 26.78
C TRP A 248 13.57 -19.36 27.61
N GLU A 249 14.47 -20.21 27.14
CA GLU A 249 15.02 -21.28 27.98
C GLU A 249 15.93 -20.74 29.09
N LEU A 250 16.71 -19.68 28.82
CA LEU A 250 17.45 -18.97 29.86
C LEU A 250 16.51 -18.34 30.90
N VAL A 251 15.41 -17.72 30.46
CA VAL A 251 14.39 -17.17 31.38
C VAL A 251 13.75 -18.28 32.22
N LYS A 252 13.36 -19.40 31.60
CA LYS A 252 12.82 -20.58 32.31
C LYS A 252 13.81 -21.18 33.31
N SER A 253 15.12 -21.04 33.07
CA SER A 253 16.18 -21.46 34.01
C SER A 253 16.36 -20.52 35.22
N GLY A 254 15.53 -19.48 35.35
CA GLY A 254 15.54 -18.54 36.48
C GLY A 254 16.29 -17.24 36.23
N LYS A 255 16.73 -16.96 34.99
CA LYS A 255 17.34 -15.68 34.64
C LYS A 255 16.27 -14.63 34.36
N THR A 256 16.60 -13.37 34.62
CA THR A 256 15.78 -12.25 34.12
C THR A 256 15.93 -12.11 32.60
N GLU A 257 14.95 -11.52 31.94
CA GLU A 257 15.03 -11.26 30.48
C GLU A 257 16.26 -10.44 30.11
N LYS A 258 16.62 -9.45 30.95
CA LYS A 258 17.80 -8.61 30.73
C LYS A 258 19.09 -9.43 30.79
N GLU A 259 19.26 -10.26 31.81
CA GLU A 259 20.43 -11.13 31.93
C GLU A 259 20.52 -12.12 30.77
N ALA A 260 19.39 -12.69 30.35
CA ALA A 260 19.34 -13.61 29.23
C ALA A 260 19.72 -12.90 27.90
N LEU A 261 19.25 -11.68 27.68
CA LEU A 261 19.66 -10.85 26.54
C LEU A 261 21.15 -10.50 26.58
N ASP A 262 21.68 -10.17 27.75
CA ASP A 262 23.11 -9.86 27.92
C ASP A 262 24.00 -11.08 27.64
N ILE A 263 23.56 -12.29 28.02
CA ILE A 263 24.25 -13.56 27.69
C ILE A 263 24.23 -13.81 26.17
N LEU A 264 23.11 -13.55 25.51
CA LEU A 264 22.96 -13.80 24.07
C LEU A 264 23.59 -12.73 23.19
N LYS A 265 23.97 -11.59 23.77
CA LYS A 265 24.53 -10.47 23.04
C LYS A 265 25.84 -10.84 22.35
N GLY A 266 25.87 -10.69 21.03
CA GLY A 266 27.05 -10.99 20.20
C GLY A 266 27.27 -12.49 19.92
N THR A 267 26.39 -13.37 20.41
CA THR A 267 26.53 -14.80 20.18
C THR A 267 26.30 -15.19 18.73
N GLN A 268 27.09 -16.11 18.21
CA GLN A 268 26.96 -16.68 16.87
C GLN A 268 25.98 -17.86 16.84
N LYS A 269 25.55 -18.25 15.63
CA LYS A 269 24.64 -19.39 15.40
C LYS A 269 25.13 -20.70 16.02
N GLN A 270 26.44 -20.97 15.99
CA GLN A 270 27.04 -22.19 16.55
C GLN A 270 26.96 -22.16 18.09
N GLU A 271 27.39 -21.07 18.71
CA GLU A 271 27.33 -20.86 20.16
C GLU A 271 25.89 -20.99 20.70
N ARG A 272 24.89 -20.46 19.98
CA ARG A 272 23.48 -20.63 20.35
C ARG A 272 23.01 -22.08 20.29
N ASN A 273 23.49 -22.87 19.31
CA ASN A 273 23.17 -24.30 19.25
C ASN A 273 23.84 -25.07 20.39
N GLU A 274 25.10 -24.75 20.70
CA GLU A 274 25.84 -25.35 21.81
C GLU A 274 25.17 -25.04 23.14
N LEU A 275 24.74 -23.79 23.36
CA LEU A 275 23.99 -23.38 24.54
C LEU A 275 22.68 -24.19 24.69
N LEU A 276 21.88 -24.30 23.62
CA LEU A 276 20.66 -25.10 23.64
C LEU A 276 20.92 -26.57 23.97
N PHE A 277 21.96 -27.15 23.37
CA PHE A 277 22.26 -28.56 23.51
C PHE A 277 22.89 -28.89 24.87
N GLN A 278 23.93 -28.16 25.28
CA GLN A 278 24.70 -28.46 26.48
C GLN A 278 23.95 -28.06 27.76
N GLN A 279 23.29 -26.90 27.77
CA GLN A 279 22.64 -26.39 28.98
C GLN A 279 21.20 -26.89 29.14
N PHE A 280 20.48 -27.08 28.03
CA PHE A 280 19.05 -27.41 28.07
C PHE A 280 18.72 -28.78 27.45
N GLY A 281 19.69 -29.49 26.87
CA GLY A 281 19.45 -30.78 26.20
C GLY A 281 18.60 -30.66 24.93
N ILE A 282 18.43 -29.45 24.38
CA ILE A 282 17.57 -29.18 23.24
C ILE A 282 18.37 -29.28 21.95
N ASN A 283 18.03 -30.26 21.12
CA ASN A 283 18.50 -30.29 19.73
C ASN A 283 17.61 -29.38 18.87
N TYR A 284 18.10 -28.19 18.50
CA TYR A 284 17.35 -27.26 17.66
C TYR A 284 16.85 -27.92 16.36
N ARG A 285 17.58 -28.89 15.78
CA ARG A 285 17.16 -29.54 14.52
C ARG A 285 15.91 -30.41 14.65
N THR A 286 15.53 -30.82 15.85
CA THR A 286 14.35 -31.67 16.10
C THR A 286 13.10 -30.86 16.44
N LEU A 287 13.21 -29.55 16.69
CA LEU A 287 12.04 -28.70 16.89
C LEU A 287 11.12 -28.69 15.66
N PRO A 288 9.81 -28.45 15.83
CA PRO A 288 8.84 -28.39 14.74
C PRO A 288 9.33 -27.51 13.58
N GLN A 289 9.10 -27.98 12.35
CA GLN A 289 9.58 -27.27 11.16
C GLN A 289 8.95 -25.88 11.03
N MET A 290 7.67 -25.72 11.40
CA MET A 290 6.97 -24.44 11.35
C MET A 290 7.66 -23.34 12.17
N PHE A 291 8.27 -23.68 13.32
CA PHE A 291 8.99 -22.72 14.15
C PHE A 291 10.33 -22.31 13.51
N ARG A 292 11.01 -23.26 12.87
CA ARG A 292 12.38 -23.06 12.37
C ARG A 292 12.49 -22.54 10.95
N GLN A 293 11.48 -22.87 10.14
CA GLN A 293 11.46 -22.63 8.71
C GLN A 293 10.32 -21.70 8.28
N GLY A 294 9.39 -21.41 9.19
CA GLY A 294 8.15 -20.72 8.87
C GLY A 294 7.14 -21.62 8.15
N SER A 295 6.06 -21.00 7.70
CA SER A 295 4.96 -21.61 6.97
C SER A 295 4.87 -20.98 5.59
N CYS A 296 4.85 -21.81 4.55
CA CYS A 296 4.57 -21.39 3.19
C CYS A 296 3.15 -21.83 2.82
N VAL A 297 2.37 -20.98 2.17
CA VAL A 297 1.09 -21.37 1.56
C VAL A 297 1.18 -21.13 0.06
N LEU A 298 0.90 -22.17 -0.73
CA LEU A 298 0.93 -22.10 -2.20
C LEU A 298 -0.25 -22.87 -2.79
N LYS A 299 -0.65 -22.49 -4.00
CA LYS A 299 -1.76 -23.17 -4.71
C LYS A 299 -1.26 -24.46 -5.37
N THR A 300 -1.72 -25.59 -4.85
CA THR A 300 -1.47 -26.91 -5.42
C THR A 300 -2.71 -27.41 -6.14
N GLU A 301 -2.52 -28.21 -7.19
CA GLU A 301 -3.63 -28.89 -7.84
C GLU A 301 -4.04 -30.09 -6.99
N VAL A 302 -5.26 -30.05 -6.47
CA VAL A 302 -5.86 -31.11 -5.67
C VAL A 302 -7.12 -31.63 -6.35
N GLU A 303 -7.34 -32.94 -6.23
CA GLU A 303 -8.57 -33.57 -6.72
C GLU A 303 -9.70 -33.31 -5.71
N GLY A 304 -10.66 -32.46 -6.08
CA GLY A 304 -11.80 -32.11 -5.23
C GLY A 304 -13.11 -32.68 -5.75
N ILE A 305 -13.99 -33.13 -4.85
CA ILE A 305 -15.38 -33.50 -5.20
C ILE A 305 -16.15 -32.19 -5.41
N VAL A 306 -16.66 -31.97 -6.62
CA VAL A 306 -17.36 -30.73 -6.98
C VAL A 306 -18.86 -30.88 -6.80
N LYS A 307 -19.41 -32.04 -7.17
CA LYS A 307 -20.82 -32.40 -7.02
C LYS A 307 -20.94 -33.91 -6.85
N TYR A 308 -22.08 -34.36 -6.36
CA TYR A 308 -22.49 -35.75 -6.49
C TYR A 308 -23.43 -35.87 -7.69
N SER A 309 -23.31 -36.93 -8.47
CA SER A 309 -24.30 -37.27 -9.50
C SER A 309 -25.65 -37.59 -8.84
N GLU A 310 -26.72 -37.63 -9.63
CA GLU A 310 -28.06 -38.06 -9.16
C GLU A 310 -28.04 -39.47 -8.53
N ASN A 311 -27.03 -40.28 -8.87
CA ASN A 311 -26.81 -41.63 -8.32
C ASN A 311 -25.84 -41.63 -7.11
N GLY A 312 -25.50 -40.48 -6.55
CA GLY A 312 -24.60 -40.35 -5.40
C GLY A 312 -23.11 -40.54 -5.70
N THR A 313 -22.70 -40.59 -6.98
CA THR A 313 -21.28 -40.74 -7.34
C THR A 313 -20.55 -39.40 -7.26
N PRO A 314 -19.40 -39.29 -6.56
CA PRO A 314 -18.66 -38.04 -6.48
C PRO A 314 -18.02 -37.68 -7.84
N ILE A 315 -18.41 -36.54 -8.40
CA ILE A 315 -17.78 -35.94 -9.58
C ILE A 315 -16.56 -35.17 -9.10
N LYS A 316 -15.39 -35.75 -9.36
CA LYS A 316 -14.10 -35.17 -9.00
C LYS A 316 -13.59 -34.25 -10.12
N ARG A 317 -13.02 -33.11 -9.76
CA ARG A 317 -12.27 -32.25 -10.68
C ARG A 317 -11.00 -31.75 -10.00
N MET A 318 -9.95 -31.56 -10.80
CA MET A 318 -8.76 -30.87 -10.35
C MET A 318 -9.10 -29.41 -10.09
N ARG A 319 -8.77 -28.92 -8.89
CA ARG A 319 -8.89 -27.51 -8.51
C ARG A 319 -7.59 -27.07 -7.84
N LYS A 320 -7.31 -25.76 -7.90
CA LYS A 320 -6.18 -25.16 -7.21
C LYS A 320 -6.61 -24.73 -5.81
N ASP A 321 -6.20 -25.48 -4.80
CA ASP A 321 -6.44 -25.10 -3.40
C ASP A 321 -5.14 -24.64 -2.73
N PRO A 322 -5.20 -23.63 -1.85
CA PRO A 322 -4.05 -23.25 -1.04
C PRO A 322 -3.70 -24.35 -0.05
N THR A 323 -2.45 -24.78 -0.08
CA THR A 323 -1.89 -25.81 0.81
C THR A 323 -0.71 -25.24 1.57
N THR A 324 -0.70 -25.48 2.88
CA THR A 324 0.42 -25.12 3.76
C THR A 324 1.51 -26.17 3.67
N VAL A 325 2.74 -25.73 3.39
CA VAL A 325 3.94 -26.57 3.32
C VAL A 325 5.06 -25.95 4.15
N HIS A 326 5.98 -26.80 4.62
CA HIS A 326 7.19 -26.40 5.32
C HIS A 326 8.39 -26.93 4.55
N SER A 327 9.33 -26.04 4.23
CA SER A 327 10.54 -26.40 3.47
C SER A 327 11.76 -25.75 4.09
N LYS A 328 12.89 -26.46 4.08
CA LYS A 328 14.18 -25.95 4.59
C LYS A 328 14.76 -24.81 3.74
N ASN A 329 14.35 -24.70 2.49
CA ASN A 329 14.83 -23.67 1.57
C ASN A 329 13.72 -23.31 0.57
N ILE A 330 12.86 -22.36 0.93
CA ILE A 330 11.80 -21.86 0.04
C ILE A 330 12.35 -21.01 -1.10
N ALA A 331 13.60 -20.54 -1.02
CA ALA A 331 14.24 -19.80 -2.09
C ALA A 331 15.08 -20.71 -3.00
N GLY A 332 15.14 -22.02 -2.72
CA GLY A 332 15.92 -22.98 -3.47
C GLY A 332 15.21 -23.44 -4.74
N ARG A 333 15.98 -23.74 -5.78
CA ARG A 333 15.44 -24.24 -7.05
C ARG A 333 14.70 -25.56 -6.88
N SER A 334 15.17 -26.45 -6.01
CA SER A 334 14.51 -27.74 -5.75
C SER A 334 13.06 -27.56 -5.32
N PHE A 335 12.82 -26.65 -4.36
CA PHE A 335 11.48 -26.35 -3.87
C PHE A 335 10.57 -25.78 -4.97
N TRP A 336 11.07 -24.84 -5.78
CA TRP A 336 10.27 -24.25 -6.85
C TRP A 336 9.99 -25.23 -8.00
N ASN A 337 10.94 -26.11 -8.31
CA ASN A 337 10.79 -27.13 -9.36
C ASN A 337 9.74 -28.19 -9.00
N GLU A 338 9.51 -28.45 -7.71
CA GLU A 338 8.45 -29.33 -7.22
C GLU A 338 7.05 -28.71 -7.40
N HIS A 339 6.94 -27.40 -7.59
CA HIS A 339 5.68 -26.66 -7.64
C HIS A 339 5.45 -25.98 -8.99
N GLN A 340 5.00 -26.76 -9.98
CA GLN A 340 4.77 -26.30 -11.36
C GLN A 340 3.84 -25.07 -11.48
N SER A 341 2.88 -24.91 -10.58
CA SER A 341 1.99 -23.74 -10.53
C SER A 341 2.77 -22.45 -10.30
N LEU A 342 3.76 -22.46 -9.42
CA LEU A 342 4.62 -21.30 -9.14
C LEU A 342 5.48 -20.94 -10.35
N LEU A 343 6.06 -21.94 -11.01
CA LEU A 343 6.88 -21.74 -12.21
C LEU A 343 6.07 -21.06 -13.33
N LYS A 344 4.80 -21.46 -13.49
CA LYS A 344 3.91 -20.88 -14.51
C LYS A 344 3.48 -19.46 -14.19
N GLU A 345 3.24 -19.14 -12.91
CA GLU A 345 2.62 -17.87 -12.50
C GLU A 345 3.63 -16.77 -12.12
N LEU A 346 4.82 -17.16 -11.64
CA LEU A 346 5.90 -16.25 -11.22
C LEU A 346 7.17 -16.40 -12.05
N GLY A 347 7.47 -17.61 -12.53
CA GLY A 347 8.68 -17.93 -13.30
C GLY A 347 9.65 -18.86 -12.57
N VAL A 348 10.82 -19.09 -13.17
CA VAL A 348 11.80 -20.09 -12.73
C VAL A 348 13.04 -19.43 -12.11
N PHE A 349 13.47 -19.92 -10.95
CA PHE A 349 14.77 -19.55 -10.38
C PHE A 349 15.92 -20.25 -11.11
N THR A 350 16.85 -19.46 -11.65
CA THR A 350 17.95 -19.99 -12.49
C THR A 350 19.14 -20.49 -11.65
N LYS A 351 19.38 -19.87 -10.50
CA LYS A 351 20.45 -20.19 -9.54
C LYS A 351 19.90 -20.29 -8.11
N ASP A 352 20.64 -20.94 -7.23
CA ASP A 352 20.35 -20.91 -5.79
C ASP A 352 21.01 -19.67 -5.17
N VAL A 353 20.38 -19.09 -4.13
CA VAL A 353 20.95 -17.96 -3.40
C VAL A 353 22.06 -18.48 -2.48
N GLY A 354 23.30 -18.08 -2.75
CA GLY A 354 24.45 -18.40 -1.91
C GLY A 354 24.59 -17.43 -0.73
N LYS A 355 24.63 -16.14 -1.02
CA LYS A 355 24.72 -15.04 -0.04
C LYS A 355 23.79 -13.92 -0.47
N ILE A 356 22.98 -13.45 0.48
CA ILE A 356 22.01 -12.38 0.20
C ILE A 356 22.75 -11.07 -0.08
N ASN A 357 22.40 -10.42 -1.18
CA ASN A 357 22.98 -9.13 -1.52
C ASN A 357 22.47 -8.05 -0.56
N SER A 358 23.38 -7.40 0.17
CA SER A 358 23.06 -6.34 1.13
C SER A 358 22.35 -5.13 0.49
N ASP A 359 22.58 -4.87 -0.79
CA ASP A 359 21.93 -3.76 -1.50
C ASP A 359 20.45 -4.04 -1.76
N TYR A 360 20.06 -5.30 -1.96
CA TYR A 360 18.65 -5.68 -2.02
C TYR A 360 17.97 -5.53 -0.67
N ILE A 361 18.65 -5.88 0.43
CA ILE A 361 18.11 -5.64 1.77
C ILE A 361 17.85 -4.14 1.97
N ARG A 362 18.80 -3.27 1.59
CA ARG A 362 18.60 -1.82 1.67
C ARG A 362 17.42 -1.34 0.83
N SER A 363 17.22 -1.87 -0.37
CA SER A 363 16.08 -1.49 -1.21
C SER A 363 14.74 -1.95 -0.62
N PHE A 364 14.69 -3.13 0.00
CA PHE A 364 13.51 -3.60 0.74
C PHE A 364 13.21 -2.78 1.99
N LEU A 365 14.24 -2.14 2.56
CA LEU A 365 14.12 -1.29 3.74
C LEU A 365 13.83 0.18 3.39
N PHE A 366 14.00 0.62 2.13
CA PHE A 366 13.80 2.01 1.73
C PHE A 366 12.35 2.48 1.89
N GLU A 367 12.14 3.56 2.65
CA GLU A 367 10.85 4.16 2.93
C GLU A 367 10.86 5.65 2.55
N SER A 368 9.93 6.07 1.70
CA SER A 368 9.68 7.49 1.45
C SER A 368 8.83 8.10 2.57
N LYS A 369 9.00 9.42 2.79
CA LYS A 369 8.22 10.16 3.78
C LYS A 369 7.09 10.94 3.11
N LEU A 370 5.96 11.09 3.78
CA LEU A 370 4.94 12.06 3.40
C LEU A 370 5.48 13.49 3.52
N MET A 371 4.93 14.41 2.72
CA MET A 371 5.34 15.81 2.73
C MET A 371 5.19 16.41 4.13
N ALA A 372 6.27 17.02 4.62
CA ALA A 372 6.25 17.74 5.88
C ALA A 372 5.28 18.93 5.81
N SER A 373 4.71 19.30 6.95
CA SER A 373 3.83 20.48 7.09
C SER A 373 2.57 20.45 6.20
N THR A 374 2.11 19.27 5.79
CA THR A 374 0.81 19.06 5.14
C THR A 374 -0.15 18.31 6.06
N TRP A 375 -1.44 18.57 5.91
CA TRP A 375 -2.51 17.76 6.47
C TRP A 375 -2.52 16.40 5.78
N ILE A 376 -2.68 15.32 6.55
CA ILE A 376 -2.79 13.97 6.00
C ILE A 376 -4.23 13.51 6.18
N VAL A 377 -4.88 13.16 5.07
CA VAL A 377 -6.21 12.54 5.09
C VAL A 377 -6.07 11.08 4.69
N ILE A 378 -6.45 10.17 5.58
CA ILE A 378 -6.58 8.75 5.28
C ILE A 378 -8.03 8.48 4.92
N ARG A 379 -8.29 8.16 3.65
CA ARG A 379 -9.60 7.69 3.21
C ARG A 379 -9.66 6.16 3.31
N ILE A 380 -10.73 5.64 3.87
CA ILE A 380 -11.11 4.23 3.93
C ILE A 380 -12.39 4.04 3.12
N ASP A 381 -12.48 2.94 2.39
CA ASP A 381 -13.54 2.63 1.43
C ASP A 381 -13.90 1.15 1.47
N GLY A 382 -15.19 0.82 1.44
CA GLY A 382 -15.69 -0.54 1.49
C GLY A 382 -15.42 -1.33 0.21
N CYS A 383 -14.61 -2.39 0.30
CA CYS A 383 -14.31 -3.21 -0.87
C CYS A 383 -15.53 -4.07 -1.27
N HIS A 384 -16.07 -3.82 -2.47
CA HIS A 384 -17.27 -4.51 -2.99
C HIS A 384 -18.49 -4.44 -2.04
N PHE A 385 -18.64 -3.32 -1.33
CA PHE A 385 -19.62 -3.20 -0.26
C PHE A 385 -21.08 -3.28 -0.73
N HIS A 386 -21.37 -2.96 -2.00
CA HIS A 386 -22.70 -3.20 -2.57
C HIS A 386 -23.13 -4.66 -2.40
N ARG A 387 -22.25 -5.62 -2.75
CA ARG A 387 -22.48 -7.05 -2.59
C ARG A 387 -22.55 -7.43 -1.12
N PHE A 388 -21.72 -6.82 -0.27
CA PHE A 388 -21.75 -7.05 1.18
C PHE A 388 -23.10 -6.67 1.77
N SER A 389 -23.61 -5.49 1.41
CA SER A 389 -24.90 -5.00 1.87
C SER A 389 -26.08 -5.82 1.36
N GLU A 390 -26.01 -6.36 0.13
CA GLU A 390 -27.02 -7.25 -0.44
C GLU A 390 -27.02 -8.61 0.27
N VAL A 391 -25.84 -9.19 0.48
CA VAL A 391 -25.71 -10.51 1.14
C VAL A 391 -26.16 -10.46 2.60
N HIS A 392 -26.02 -9.33 3.29
CA HIS A 392 -26.43 -9.17 4.70
C HIS A 392 -27.79 -8.47 4.85
N ASP A 393 -28.54 -8.31 3.76
CA ASP A 393 -29.91 -7.77 3.76
C ASP A 393 -30.00 -6.43 4.49
N PHE A 394 -29.09 -5.50 4.15
CA PHE A 394 -29.11 -4.14 4.69
C PHE A 394 -30.30 -3.36 4.14
N GLU A 395 -30.92 -2.56 5.00
CA GLU A 395 -32.03 -1.70 4.60
C GLU A 395 -31.61 -0.70 3.51
N LYS A 396 -32.55 -0.45 2.59
CA LYS A 396 -32.34 0.45 1.44
C LYS A 396 -33.35 1.60 1.47
N PRO A 397 -32.92 2.85 1.21
CA PRO A 397 -31.60 3.24 0.67
C PRO A 397 -30.47 3.26 1.71
N ASN A 398 -30.80 3.47 2.99
CA ASN A 398 -29.84 3.58 4.08
C ASN A 398 -30.20 2.60 5.19
N ASP A 399 -29.19 2.01 5.81
CA ASP A 399 -29.33 1.14 6.98
C ASP A 399 -28.67 1.85 8.17
N GLU A 400 -29.49 2.27 9.13
CA GLU A 400 -29.03 3.05 10.29
C GLU A 400 -28.06 2.24 11.16
N GLN A 401 -28.29 0.94 11.34
CA GLN A 401 -27.40 0.07 12.13
C GLN A 401 -26.04 -0.07 11.44
N ALA A 402 -26.01 -0.21 10.12
CA ALA A 402 -24.77 -0.26 9.35
C ALA A 402 -23.97 1.03 9.46
N LEU A 403 -24.63 2.19 9.37
CA LEU A 403 -23.99 3.49 9.52
C LEU A 403 -23.49 3.69 10.95
N ASN A 404 -24.27 3.32 11.97
CA ASN A 404 -23.85 3.41 13.36
C ASN A 404 -22.68 2.46 13.69
N LEU A 405 -22.60 1.29 13.07
CA LEU A 405 -21.42 0.42 13.14
C LEU A 405 -20.18 1.13 12.57
N MET A 406 -20.29 1.74 11.37
CA MET A 406 -19.19 2.52 10.78
C MET A 406 -18.79 3.72 11.66
N ASN A 407 -19.76 4.43 12.24
CA ASN A 407 -19.53 5.51 13.21
C ASN A 407 -18.76 5.01 14.43
N SER A 408 -19.13 3.85 14.98
CA SER A 408 -18.44 3.25 16.13
C SER A 408 -16.97 2.92 15.81
N CYS A 409 -16.69 2.45 14.59
CA CYS A 409 -15.32 2.21 14.14
C CYS A 409 -14.51 3.51 14.05
N ALA A 410 -15.13 4.58 13.57
CA ALA A 410 -14.47 5.89 13.50
C ALA A 410 -14.18 6.47 14.89
N VAL A 411 -15.11 6.35 15.83
CA VAL A 411 -14.89 6.71 17.24
C VAL A 411 -13.69 5.95 17.82
N ALA A 412 -13.63 4.64 17.61
CA ALA A 412 -12.52 3.82 18.07
C ALA A 412 -11.18 4.24 17.44
N VAL A 413 -11.16 4.60 16.15
CA VAL A 413 -9.96 5.13 15.48
C VAL A 413 -9.48 6.43 16.14
N LEU A 414 -10.38 7.38 16.44
CA LEU A 414 -10.00 8.63 17.10
C LEU A 414 -9.50 8.41 18.54
N GLN A 415 -10.02 7.39 19.23
CA GLN A 415 -9.57 7.02 20.57
C GLN A 415 -8.19 6.34 20.55
N GLU A 416 -7.94 5.45 19.59
CA GLU A 416 -6.68 4.71 19.46
C GLU A 416 -5.53 5.55 18.89
N PHE A 417 -5.84 6.51 18.02
CA PHE A 417 -4.84 7.32 17.31
C PHE A 417 -4.99 8.82 17.65
N PRO A 418 -4.30 9.32 18.69
CA PRO A 418 -4.42 10.73 19.13
C PRO A 418 -4.03 11.78 18.08
N ASP A 419 -3.28 11.39 17.06
CA ASP A 419 -2.93 12.25 15.94
C ASP A 419 -4.10 12.51 14.99
N VAL A 420 -5.16 11.69 15.04
CA VAL A 420 -6.41 11.86 14.27
C VAL A 420 -7.32 12.81 15.02
N VAL A 421 -7.58 13.99 14.44
CA VAL A 421 -8.34 15.08 15.08
C VAL A 421 -9.79 15.15 14.64
N PHE A 422 -10.07 14.69 13.43
CA PHE A 422 -11.38 14.78 12.82
C PHE A 422 -11.59 13.59 11.89
N SER A 423 -12.82 13.13 11.77
CA SER A 423 -13.20 12.25 10.68
C SER A 423 -14.58 12.56 10.14
N TYR A 424 -14.77 12.27 8.87
CA TYR A 424 -16.03 12.43 8.16
C TYR A 424 -16.41 11.13 7.44
N GLY A 425 -17.61 10.63 7.69
CA GLY A 425 -18.12 9.38 7.15
C GLY A 425 -19.37 9.56 6.30
N VAL A 426 -19.48 8.75 5.25
CA VAL A 426 -20.69 8.61 4.44
C VAL A 426 -20.76 7.22 3.84
N SER A 427 -21.92 6.55 3.94
CA SER A 427 -22.11 5.19 3.43
C SER A 427 -21.07 4.22 4.03
N ASP A 428 -20.24 3.63 3.18
CA ASP A 428 -19.20 2.65 3.45
C ASP A 428 -17.79 3.28 3.42
N GLU A 429 -17.71 4.62 3.46
CA GLU A 429 -16.46 5.37 3.36
C GLU A 429 -16.24 6.30 4.56
N TYR A 430 -14.99 6.45 4.96
CA TYR A 430 -14.55 7.39 6.00
C TYR A 430 -13.27 8.12 5.61
N SER A 431 -13.18 9.39 5.99
CA SER A 431 -11.98 10.22 5.85
C SER A 431 -11.47 10.61 7.24
N PHE A 432 -10.25 10.22 7.59
CA PHE A 432 -9.60 10.55 8.86
C PHE A 432 -8.53 11.62 8.65
N VAL A 433 -8.64 12.73 9.37
CA VAL A 433 -7.73 13.88 9.29
C VAL A 433 -6.71 13.79 10.41
N LEU A 434 -5.42 13.76 10.06
CA LEU A 434 -4.31 13.81 11.00
C LEU A 434 -3.74 15.22 11.10
N LYS A 435 -3.27 15.60 12.29
CA LYS A 435 -2.65 16.91 12.58
C LYS A 435 -1.56 17.28 11.56
N LYS A 436 -1.49 18.58 11.22
CA LYS A 436 -0.52 19.11 10.24
C LYS A 436 0.94 18.91 10.64
N ASP A 437 1.24 18.74 11.92
CA ASP A 437 2.57 18.49 12.48
C ASP A 437 2.79 17.03 12.91
N SER A 438 1.75 16.18 12.77
CA SER A 438 1.73 14.76 13.11
C SER A 438 3.05 14.07 12.74
N GLN A 439 3.64 13.42 13.75
CA GLN A 439 4.78 12.52 13.60
C GLN A 439 4.31 11.07 13.69
N PHE A 440 3.03 10.80 13.44
CA PHE A 440 2.50 9.44 13.41
C PHE A 440 3.31 8.60 12.42
N CYS A 441 3.87 7.49 12.93
CA CYS A 441 4.85 6.67 12.22
C CYS A 441 6.07 7.46 11.66
N GLN A 442 6.43 8.62 12.23
CA GLN A 442 7.41 9.61 11.75
C GLN A 442 7.12 10.19 10.36
N ARG A 443 5.84 10.26 9.95
CA ARG A 443 5.43 10.45 8.54
C ARG A 443 6.08 9.44 7.59
N LYS A 444 6.55 8.34 8.16
CA LYS A 444 7.31 7.25 7.59
C LYS A 444 6.59 5.95 7.89
N ALA A 445 7.18 4.86 7.45
CA ALA A 445 6.67 3.53 7.63
C ALA A 445 7.25 2.85 8.90
N ARG A 446 7.32 3.50 10.07
CA ARG A 446 7.69 2.76 11.30
C ARG A 446 7.07 3.26 12.61
N TYR A 447 6.53 2.32 13.39
CA TYR A 447 6.47 2.36 14.85
C TYR A 447 7.44 1.31 15.44
N THR A 448 8.03 1.70 16.58
CA THR A 448 8.80 0.95 17.59
C THR A 448 10.28 0.54 17.37
N LEU A 449 11.08 1.01 18.34
CA LEU A 449 12.38 0.53 18.79
C LEU A 449 12.25 -0.93 19.28
N GLY A 450 13.23 -1.79 18.97
CA GLY A 450 13.31 -3.15 19.51
C GLY A 450 13.97 -4.15 18.55
N ILE A 451 13.53 -4.20 17.30
CA ILE A 451 14.03 -5.19 16.30
C ILE A 451 15.26 -4.68 15.53
N PHE A 452 15.55 -3.37 15.63
CA PHE A 452 16.66 -2.74 14.91
C PHE A 452 18.04 -3.28 15.31
N GLN A 453 18.17 -3.87 16.51
CA GLN A 453 19.45 -4.44 16.90
C GLN A 453 19.79 -5.65 16.03
N ALA A 454 18.84 -6.54 15.70
CA ALA A 454 19.07 -7.70 14.84
C ALA A 454 19.24 -7.34 13.35
N ASP A 455 18.44 -6.40 12.83
CA ASP A 455 18.49 -5.99 11.42
C ASP A 455 19.78 -5.21 11.09
N ILE A 456 20.32 -4.41 12.03
CA ILE A 456 21.63 -3.75 11.88
C ILE A 456 22.77 -4.72 12.22
N GLN A 457 22.60 -5.67 13.15
CA GLN A 457 23.61 -6.69 13.45
C GLN A 457 23.99 -7.44 12.17
N PHE A 458 23.03 -7.78 11.31
CA PHE A 458 23.29 -8.43 10.02
C PHE A 458 24.20 -7.60 9.09
N GLY A 459 24.07 -6.27 9.11
CA GLY A 459 24.92 -5.35 8.34
C GLY A 459 26.28 -5.05 8.98
N LEU A 460 26.44 -5.28 10.29
CA LEU A 460 27.68 -5.05 11.04
C LEU A 460 28.52 -6.33 11.23
N GLU A 461 27.89 -7.50 11.33
CA GLU A 461 28.56 -8.82 11.43
C GLU A 461 29.42 -9.10 10.19
N GLU A 462 29.02 -8.61 9.00
CA GLU A 462 29.85 -8.74 7.80
C GLU A 462 31.02 -7.76 7.73
N LYS A 463 30.98 -6.65 8.47
CA LYS A 463 32.09 -5.68 8.48
C LYS A 463 33.26 -6.09 9.36
N GLN A 464 33.09 -7.06 10.26
CA GLN A 464 34.21 -7.55 11.08
C GLN A 464 35.17 -8.50 10.33
N ASN A 465 34.84 -8.91 9.09
CA ASN A 465 35.72 -9.72 8.24
C ASN A 465 36.59 -8.91 7.25
N TYR A 466 36.51 -7.57 7.28
CA TYR A 466 37.41 -6.71 6.52
C TYR A 466 38.16 -5.77 7.48
N GLY A 467 39.30 -6.27 7.98
CA GLY A 467 40.33 -5.39 8.50
C GLY A 467 40.93 -4.55 7.37
N MET A 468 41.29 -3.32 7.73
CA MET A 468 42.06 -2.30 6.97
C MET A 468 41.30 -1.31 6.05
N PHE A 469 41.69 -0.04 6.27
CA PHE A 469 41.40 1.20 5.55
C PHE A 469 40.11 1.96 5.87
N PHE A 470 40.08 2.61 7.03
CA PHE A 470 39.58 3.99 7.14
C PHE A 470 40.46 4.78 8.12
N MET A 471 41.51 5.42 7.58
CA MET A 471 42.04 6.65 8.14
C MET A 471 42.17 7.66 7.01
N GLY A 472 41.53 8.81 7.18
CA GLY A 472 41.81 10.03 6.43
C GLY A 472 41.01 10.24 5.15
N SER A 473 39.85 10.90 5.25
CA SER A 473 39.59 12.17 4.56
C SER A 473 38.17 12.67 4.87
N SER A 474 38.11 13.82 5.53
CA SER A 474 36.91 14.60 5.78
C SER A 474 36.48 15.32 4.51
N VAL A 475 35.42 14.84 3.84
CA VAL A 475 34.67 15.66 2.88
C VAL A 475 33.20 15.57 3.26
N SER A 476 32.64 16.70 3.66
CA SER A 476 31.25 16.81 4.09
C SER A 476 30.32 16.80 2.87
N LEU A 477 29.31 15.92 2.93
CA LEU A 477 28.22 15.73 1.95
C LEU A 477 27.44 16.99 1.50
N PRO A 478 27.39 18.14 2.23
CA PRO A 478 26.65 19.32 1.77
C PRO A 478 27.23 20.01 0.52
N ASN A 479 28.53 19.87 0.25
CA ASN A 479 29.19 20.62 -0.83
C ASN A 479 28.95 20.03 -2.23
N LEU A 480 28.60 18.74 -2.34
CA LEU A 480 28.17 18.15 -3.61
C LEU A 480 26.74 18.60 -4.00
N CYS A 481 25.85 18.80 -3.03
CA CYS A 481 24.48 19.25 -3.32
C CYS A 481 24.43 20.70 -3.83
N LEU A 482 25.31 21.58 -3.33
CA LEU A 482 25.35 22.99 -3.74
C LEU A 482 25.92 23.17 -5.16
N SER A 483 26.88 22.34 -5.56
CA SER A 483 27.43 22.36 -6.92
C SER A 483 26.43 21.84 -7.95
N PHE A 484 25.65 20.79 -7.62
CA PHE A 484 24.56 20.32 -8.46
C PHE A 484 23.40 21.31 -8.57
N PHE A 485 23.06 22.01 -7.48
CA PHE A 485 22.00 23.03 -7.52
C PHE A 485 22.39 24.20 -8.43
N SER A 486 23.64 24.68 -8.33
CA SER A 486 24.17 25.77 -9.18
C SER A 486 24.13 25.43 -10.68
N ILE A 487 24.51 24.20 -11.05
CA ILE A 487 24.46 23.73 -12.44
C ILE A 487 23.01 23.65 -12.94
N PHE A 488 22.08 23.20 -12.08
CA PHE A 488 20.66 23.11 -12.44
C PHE A 488 20.02 24.50 -12.58
N THR A 489 20.36 25.47 -11.71
CA THR A 489 19.90 26.86 -11.87
C THR A 489 20.48 27.50 -13.12
N GLN A 490 21.76 27.27 -13.45
CA GLN A 490 22.38 27.78 -14.67
C GLN A 490 21.77 27.18 -15.95
N LEU A 491 21.48 25.87 -15.97
CA LEU A 491 20.79 25.22 -17.08
C LEU A 491 19.33 25.69 -17.22
N SER A 492 18.62 25.88 -16.11
CA SER A 492 17.25 26.40 -16.14
C SER A 492 17.18 27.87 -16.58
N ALA A 493 18.16 28.70 -16.21
CA ALA A 493 18.25 30.09 -16.64
C ALA A 493 18.61 30.21 -18.14
N ALA A 494 19.50 29.36 -18.64
CA ALA A 494 19.87 29.34 -20.06
C ALA A 494 18.72 28.88 -20.99
N LEU A 495 17.84 28.01 -20.49
CA LEU A 495 16.65 27.53 -21.20
C LEU A 495 15.49 28.53 -21.22
N ILE A 496 15.45 29.48 -20.28
CA ILE A 496 14.40 30.50 -20.20
C ILE A 496 14.71 31.71 -21.10
N ASP A 497 15.99 31.97 -21.42
CA ASP A 497 16.41 33.22 -22.09
C ASP A 497 16.83 33.08 -23.56
N SER A 498 16.72 31.90 -24.18
CA SER A 498 17.06 31.74 -25.60
C SER A 498 16.06 30.87 -26.38
N ARG A 499 15.45 31.44 -27.42
CA ARG A 499 14.59 30.75 -28.38
C ARG A 499 15.41 29.80 -29.27
N ILE A 500 15.92 28.70 -28.72
CA ILE A 500 16.65 27.69 -29.48
C ILE A 500 15.81 26.41 -29.52
N SER A 501 15.51 25.94 -30.73
CA SER A 501 14.79 24.69 -30.98
C SER A 501 15.63 23.48 -30.55
N LEU A 502 15.02 22.50 -29.87
CA LEU A 502 15.65 21.23 -29.45
C LEU A 502 16.38 20.50 -30.60
N ALA A 503 16.03 20.78 -31.86
CA ALA A 503 16.63 20.16 -33.04
C ALA A 503 18.09 20.61 -33.29
N SER A 504 18.55 21.74 -32.76
CA SER A 504 19.92 22.24 -32.99
C SER A 504 20.95 21.84 -31.92
N MET A 505 20.55 21.19 -30.81
CA MET A 505 21.48 20.63 -29.83
C MET A 505 21.97 19.22 -30.18
N LEU A 506 21.35 18.53 -31.14
CA LEU A 506 21.63 17.13 -31.45
C LEU A 506 22.94 16.86 -32.23
N VAL A 507 23.76 17.89 -32.51
CA VAL A 507 25.00 17.74 -33.31
C VAL A 507 26.27 18.05 -32.51
N ALA A 508 26.19 18.39 -31.22
CA ALA A 508 27.37 18.53 -30.37
C ALA A 508 27.14 17.84 -29.03
N ASP A 509 28.07 16.97 -28.64
CA ASP A 509 28.17 16.32 -27.31
C ASP A 509 27.28 15.09 -27.00
N VAL A 510 27.15 14.20 -27.98
CA VAL A 510 26.66 12.82 -27.79
C VAL A 510 27.44 12.01 -26.71
N PRO A 511 28.77 12.17 -26.50
CA PRO A 511 29.50 11.37 -25.50
C PRO A 511 29.16 11.68 -24.04
N GLN A 512 28.83 12.93 -23.69
CA GLN A 512 28.48 13.31 -22.30
C GLN A 512 27.04 12.93 -21.94
N PHE A 513 26.13 12.93 -22.93
CA PHE A 513 24.76 12.49 -22.71
C PHE A 513 24.69 10.97 -22.48
N LEU A 514 25.53 10.19 -23.18
CA LEU A 514 25.63 8.73 -22.99
C LEU A 514 26.19 8.33 -21.61
N SER A 515 27.10 9.13 -21.03
CA SER A 515 27.61 8.87 -19.67
C SER A 515 26.59 9.17 -18.56
N LEU A 516 25.55 9.97 -18.84
CA LEU A 516 24.48 10.32 -17.90
C LEU A 516 23.28 9.37 -18.00
N ILE A 517 23.21 8.47 -18.99
CA ILE A 517 22.12 7.50 -19.14
C ILE A 517 21.98 6.57 -17.92
N PRO A 518 23.05 6.04 -17.30
CA PRO A 518 22.93 5.25 -16.08
C PRO A 518 22.35 6.07 -14.92
N ASP A 519 22.75 7.35 -14.79
CA ASP A 519 22.28 8.24 -13.74
C ASP A 519 20.83 8.69 -13.98
N PHE A 520 20.43 8.90 -15.24
CA PHE A 520 19.04 9.19 -15.62
C PHE A 520 18.14 7.98 -15.42
N LEU A 521 18.59 6.76 -15.74
CA LEU A 521 17.88 5.53 -15.40
C LEU A 521 17.80 5.33 -13.89
N LEU A 522 18.86 5.66 -13.14
CA LEU A 522 18.83 5.63 -11.67
C LEU A 522 17.82 6.63 -11.12
N ILE A 523 17.75 7.86 -11.66
CA ILE A 523 16.80 8.91 -11.25
C ILE A 523 15.36 8.55 -11.68
N TYR A 524 15.17 7.91 -12.83
CA TYR A 524 13.84 7.47 -13.30
C TYR A 524 13.34 6.24 -12.53
N HIS A 525 14.24 5.30 -12.21
CA HIS A 525 13.98 4.24 -11.25
C HIS A 525 13.73 4.82 -9.85
N TRP A 526 14.51 5.80 -9.41
CA TRP A 526 14.35 6.50 -8.12
C TRP A 526 12.99 7.20 -8.00
N ASN A 527 12.51 7.86 -9.06
CA ASN A 527 11.18 8.47 -9.13
C ASN A 527 10.03 7.45 -9.22
N SER A 528 10.32 6.21 -9.64
CA SER A 528 9.36 5.09 -9.55
C SER A 528 9.38 4.43 -8.17
N PHE A 529 10.52 4.45 -7.47
CA PHE A 529 10.68 3.96 -6.08
C PHE A 529 10.13 4.95 -5.03
N SER A 530 10.08 6.25 -5.33
CA SER A 530 9.60 7.29 -4.41
C SER A 530 8.08 7.29 -4.18
N LYS A 531 7.31 6.50 -4.95
CA LYS A 531 5.83 6.49 -4.97
C LYS A 531 5.13 5.51 -4.01
N ILE A 532 5.86 4.72 -3.22
CA ILE A 532 5.26 3.75 -2.26
C ILE A 532 5.07 4.43 -0.88
N THR A 533 4.32 5.54 -0.86
CA THR A 533 4.64 6.69 0.02
C THR A 533 3.94 6.73 1.38
N TYR A 534 3.05 5.79 1.73
CA TYR A 534 2.22 5.90 2.96
C TYR A 534 1.56 4.59 3.45
N SER A 535 1.99 3.45 2.92
CA SER A 535 1.31 2.16 3.13
C SER A 535 1.11 1.78 4.59
N ASN A 536 2.07 2.07 5.49
CA ASN A 536 1.96 1.70 6.90
C ASN A 536 0.93 2.51 7.69
N ILE A 537 0.88 3.83 7.53
CA ILE A 537 -0.12 4.67 8.20
C ILE A 537 -1.53 4.26 7.75
N VAL A 538 -1.72 4.11 6.44
CA VAL A 538 -2.99 3.69 5.85
C VAL A 538 -3.37 2.28 6.33
N SER A 539 -2.47 1.31 6.21
CA SER A 539 -2.75 -0.08 6.59
C SER A 539 -3.03 -0.26 8.07
N ILE A 540 -2.35 0.48 8.96
CA ILE A 540 -2.59 0.42 10.41
C ILE A 540 -4.01 0.90 10.73
N VAL A 541 -4.41 2.06 10.20
CA VAL A 541 -5.74 2.62 10.44
C VAL A 541 -6.81 1.74 9.80
N VAL A 542 -6.61 1.29 8.56
CA VAL A 542 -7.53 0.35 7.87
C VAL A 542 -7.66 -0.96 8.62
N SER A 543 -6.55 -1.56 9.05
CA SER A 543 -6.56 -2.81 9.80
C SER A 543 -7.28 -2.64 11.13
N PHE A 544 -7.01 -1.56 11.88
CA PHE A 544 -7.67 -1.32 13.16
C PHE A 544 -9.17 -1.09 12.97
N PHE A 545 -9.56 -0.25 12.00
CA PHE A 545 -10.96 -0.03 11.62
C PHE A 545 -11.66 -1.36 11.29
N THR A 546 -10.99 -2.23 10.52
CA THR A 546 -11.51 -3.55 10.15
C THR A 546 -11.72 -4.45 11.37
N SER A 547 -10.76 -4.49 12.31
CA SER A 547 -10.90 -5.27 13.54
C SER A 547 -12.10 -4.81 14.35
N VAL A 548 -12.25 -3.50 14.56
CA VAL A 548 -13.38 -2.93 15.30
C VAL A 548 -14.70 -3.26 14.61
N TYR A 549 -14.76 -3.15 13.28
CA TYR A 549 -15.95 -3.48 12.51
C TYR A 549 -16.41 -4.93 12.75
N VAL A 550 -15.49 -5.89 12.70
CA VAL A 550 -15.79 -7.30 12.90
C VAL A 550 -16.16 -7.59 14.36
N MET A 551 -15.42 -7.02 15.32
CA MET A 551 -15.69 -7.21 16.75
C MET A 551 -17.05 -6.63 17.16
N ASN A 552 -17.41 -5.46 16.66
CA ASN A 552 -18.65 -4.78 16.99
C ASN A 552 -19.87 -5.31 16.22
N TRP A 553 -19.68 -6.16 15.20
CA TRP A 553 -20.77 -6.64 14.35
C TRP A 553 -21.99 -7.14 15.14
N LYS A 554 -21.78 -7.98 16.15
CA LYS A 554 -22.87 -8.56 16.96
C LYS A 554 -23.56 -7.56 17.88
N ALA A 555 -22.91 -6.45 18.23
CA ALA A 555 -23.53 -5.39 19.01
C ALA A 555 -24.56 -4.60 18.19
N PHE A 556 -24.28 -4.37 16.91
CA PHE A 556 -25.18 -3.66 16.00
C PHE A 556 -26.16 -4.58 15.27
N PHE A 557 -25.77 -5.82 15.00
CA PHE A 557 -26.60 -6.83 14.35
C PHE A 557 -26.69 -8.13 15.18
N PRO A 558 -27.41 -8.15 16.31
CA PRO A 558 -27.49 -9.33 17.20
C PRO A 558 -27.99 -10.58 16.47
N GLN A 559 -28.97 -10.40 15.58
CA GLN A 559 -29.65 -11.48 14.86
C GLN A 559 -29.05 -11.79 13.47
N LYS A 560 -28.08 -11.00 12.98
CA LYS A 560 -27.42 -11.27 11.69
C LYS A 560 -26.05 -11.88 11.92
N GLU A 561 -25.75 -12.96 11.20
CA GLU A 561 -24.38 -13.50 11.15
C GLU A 561 -23.56 -12.78 10.10
N LEU A 562 -22.28 -12.60 10.38
CA LEU A 562 -21.31 -12.10 9.41
C LEU A 562 -20.99 -13.24 8.44
N LYS A 563 -21.63 -13.25 7.26
CA LYS A 563 -21.59 -14.36 6.29
C LYS A 563 -20.21 -14.50 5.64
N TYR A 564 -19.50 -13.39 5.46
CA TYR A 564 -18.11 -13.40 5.00
C TYR A 564 -17.33 -12.19 5.54
N CYS A 565 -16.01 -12.33 5.58
CA CYS A 565 -15.11 -11.32 6.12
C CYS A 565 -15.13 -10.03 5.27
N PRO A 566 -15.36 -8.85 5.86
CA PRO A 566 -15.28 -7.59 5.15
C PRO A 566 -13.83 -7.26 4.80
N ALA A 567 -13.66 -6.45 3.75
CA ALA A 567 -12.39 -5.85 3.38
C ALA A 567 -12.62 -4.38 3.07
N PHE A 568 -11.63 -3.56 3.40
CA PHE A 568 -11.62 -2.13 3.16
C PHE A 568 -10.32 -1.76 2.44
N ASP A 569 -10.41 -0.89 1.45
CA ASP A 569 -9.23 -0.25 0.89
C ASP A 569 -9.01 1.13 1.47
N GLY A 570 -7.78 1.59 1.46
CA GLY A 570 -7.45 2.91 1.94
C GLY A 570 -6.37 3.59 1.11
N ARG A 571 -6.38 4.93 1.18
CA ARG A 571 -5.39 5.80 0.56
C ARG A 571 -5.10 7.01 1.44
N ALA A 572 -3.92 7.59 1.29
CA ALA A 572 -3.58 8.85 1.94
C ALA A 572 -3.51 9.97 0.90
N VAL A 573 -4.00 11.15 1.28
CA VAL A 573 -3.93 12.37 0.48
C VAL A 573 -3.37 13.49 1.34
N CYS A 574 -2.43 14.27 0.79
CA CYS A 574 -1.81 15.39 1.48
C CYS A 574 -2.43 16.71 1.02
N TYR A 575 -2.97 17.50 1.96
CA TYR A 575 -3.48 18.85 1.68
C TYR A 575 -2.58 19.92 2.29
N PRO A 576 -2.10 20.89 1.51
CA PRO A 576 -1.04 21.81 1.97
C PRO A 576 -1.53 22.91 2.91
N SER A 577 -2.82 23.24 2.90
CA SER A 577 -3.40 24.29 3.73
C SER A 577 -4.73 23.86 4.35
N THR A 578 -5.13 24.55 5.42
CA THR A 578 -6.38 24.29 6.14
C THR A 578 -7.58 24.62 5.25
N GLU A 579 -7.47 25.64 4.39
CA GLU A 579 -8.51 26.01 3.43
C GLU A 579 -8.78 24.88 2.42
N ILE A 580 -7.73 24.29 1.85
CA ILE A 580 -7.87 23.19 0.89
C ILE A 580 -8.40 21.92 1.57
N LEU A 581 -7.98 21.66 2.82
CA LEU A 581 -8.55 20.57 3.62
C LEU A 581 -10.05 20.78 3.86
N ARG A 582 -10.48 21.99 4.19
CA ARG A 582 -11.90 22.32 4.40
C ARG A 582 -12.69 22.20 3.09
N ASP A 583 -12.11 22.60 1.95
CA ASP A 583 -12.70 22.37 0.63
C ASP A 583 -12.86 20.88 0.32
N TYR A 584 -11.89 20.05 0.72
CA TYR A 584 -12.01 18.59 0.60
C TYR A 584 -13.15 18.03 1.45
N LEU A 585 -13.26 18.45 2.71
CA LEU A 585 -14.35 18.02 3.59
C LEU A 585 -15.71 18.50 3.09
N ALA A 586 -15.79 19.73 2.59
CA ALA A 586 -16.98 20.26 1.94
C ALA A 586 -17.36 19.46 0.68
N TRP A 587 -16.36 19.10 -0.15
CA TRP A 587 -16.58 18.20 -1.29
C TRP A 587 -17.20 16.87 -0.85
N ARG A 588 -16.70 16.25 0.23
CA ARG A 588 -17.25 15.00 0.77
C ARG A 588 -18.70 15.14 1.24
N GLN A 589 -19.05 16.26 1.88
CA GLN A 589 -20.43 16.48 2.33
C GLN A 589 -21.40 16.80 1.19
N VAL A 590 -20.95 17.54 0.17
CA VAL A 590 -21.73 17.75 -1.06
C VAL A 590 -21.97 16.42 -1.78
N ASP A 591 -20.94 15.58 -1.90
CA ASP A 591 -21.04 14.26 -2.51
C ASP A 591 -22.01 13.35 -1.74
N CYS A 592 -21.99 13.39 -0.40
CA CYS A 592 -22.97 12.72 0.45
C CYS A 592 -24.40 13.13 0.12
N HIS A 593 -24.68 14.43 0.06
CA HIS A 593 -26.02 14.93 -0.27
C HIS A 593 -26.50 14.45 -1.65
N ILE A 594 -25.63 14.55 -2.67
CA ILE A 594 -25.95 14.14 -4.05
C ILE A 594 -26.21 12.63 -4.11
N ASN A 595 -25.34 11.83 -3.49
CA ASN A 595 -25.43 10.38 -3.49
C ASN A 595 -26.67 9.89 -2.73
N ASN A 596 -26.97 10.47 -1.56
CA ASN A 596 -28.16 10.09 -0.81
C ASN A 596 -29.45 10.44 -1.57
N GLN A 597 -29.52 11.62 -2.19
CA GLN A 597 -30.69 11.98 -3.01
C GLN A 597 -30.87 10.99 -4.17
N TYR A 598 -29.80 10.71 -4.92
CA TYR A 598 -29.84 9.75 -6.02
C TYR A 598 -30.26 8.35 -5.56
N ASN A 599 -29.64 7.84 -4.49
CA ASN A 599 -29.91 6.50 -3.96
C ASN A 599 -31.34 6.40 -3.40
N THR A 600 -31.86 7.45 -2.78
CA THR A 600 -33.25 7.48 -2.29
C THR A 600 -34.22 7.36 -3.46
N CYS A 601 -34.07 8.18 -4.50
CA CYS A 601 -34.91 8.06 -5.70
C CYS A 601 -34.77 6.66 -6.34
N PHE A 602 -33.55 6.15 -6.45
CA PHE A 602 -33.27 4.85 -7.05
C PHE A 602 -34.01 3.72 -6.35
N TRP A 603 -33.92 3.68 -5.01
CA TRP A 603 -34.57 2.63 -4.25
C TRP A 603 -36.08 2.82 -4.14
N MET A 604 -36.61 4.04 -4.17
CA MET A 604 -38.06 4.24 -4.27
C MET A 604 -38.62 3.74 -5.60
N LEU A 605 -37.93 4.00 -6.71
CA LEU A 605 -38.27 3.44 -8.02
C LEU A 605 -38.25 1.90 -8.00
N VAL A 606 -37.22 1.30 -7.40
CA VAL A 606 -37.15 -0.17 -7.25
C VAL A 606 -38.30 -0.70 -6.38
N LYS A 607 -38.62 -0.05 -5.26
CA LYS A 607 -39.75 -0.42 -4.39
C LYS A 607 -41.11 -0.28 -5.08
N SER A 608 -41.24 0.61 -6.06
CA SER A 608 -42.45 0.73 -6.89
C SER A 608 -42.64 -0.40 -7.93
N GLY A 609 -41.72 -1.37 -7.98
CA GLY A 609 -41.77 -2.52 -8.89
C GLY A 609 -40.90 -2.39 -10.15
N LYS A 610 -40.15 -1.30 -10.32
CA LYS A 610 -39.18 -1.17 -11.43
C LYS A 610 -37.97 -2.04 -11.17
N SER A 611 -37.39 -2.60 -12.24
CA SER A 611 -36.08 -3.24 -12.16
C SER A 611 -34.97 -2.23 -11.86
N LYS A 612 -33.84 -2.70 -11.30
CA LYS A 612 -32.64 -1.86 -11.06
C LYS A 612 -32.20 -1.12 -12.34
N SER A 613 -32.27 -1.78 -13.50
CA SER A 613 -31.90 -1.18 -14.79
C SER A 613 -32.87 -0.10 -15.26
N GLU A 614 -34.17 -0.28 -15.03
CA GLU A 614 -35.18 0.75 -15.34
C GLU A 614 -35.07 1.95 -14.42
N ALA A 615 -34.84 1.72 -13.12
CA ALA A 615 -34.60 2.79 -12.16
C ALA A 615 -33.38 3.64 -12.56
N GLN A 616 -32.26 2.99 -12.92
CA GLN A 616 -31.06 3.67 -13.41
C GLN A 616 -31.31 4.46 -14.70
N ARG A 617 -32.07 3.90 -15.65
CA ARG A 617 -32.43 4.60 -16.89
C ARG A 617 -33.30 5.83 -16.62
N THR A 618 -34.22 5.72 -15.67
CA THR A 618 -35.13 6.81 -15.28
C THR A 618 -34.36 7.96 -14.63
N LEU A 619 -33.35 7.66 -13.80
CA LEU A 619 -32.54 8.68 -13.13
C LEU A 619 -31.43 9.27 -14.01
N LYS A 620 -31.13 8.65 -15.14
CA LYS A 620 -30.02 9.08 -16.00
C LYS A 620 -30.31 10.48 -16.57
N GLY A 621 -29.41 11.42 -16.31
CA GLY A 621 -29.52 12.80 -16.79
C GLY A 621 -30.45 13.69 -15.97
N THR A 622 -31.02 13.16 -14.87
CA THR A 622 -31.94 13.95 -14.04
C THR A 622 -31.23 14.99 -13.18
N GLN A 623 -31.85 16.16 -13.07
CA GLN A 623 -31.40 17.28 -12.25
C GLN A 623 -31.89 17.14 -10.80
N ALA A 624 -31.30 17.92 -9.89
CA ALA A 624 -31.65 17.86 -8.47
C ALA A 624 -33.13 18.18 -8.20
N GLN A 625 -33.73 19.10 -8.97
CA GLN A 625 -35.14 19.48 -8.84
C GLN A 625 -36.09 18.36 -9.31
N GLU A 626 -35.80 17.74 -10.46
CA GLU A 626 -36.57 16.60 -10.98
C GLU A 626 -36.54 15.42 -10.00
N LYS A 627 -35.41 15.18 -9.33
CA LYS A 627 -35.30 14.17 -8.27
C LYS A 627 -36.19 14.48 -7.07
N LYS A 628 -36.31 15.75 -6.66
CA LYS A 628 -37.22 16.16 -5.57
C LYS A 628 -38.68 15.92 -5.96
N GLU A 629 -39.06 16.31 -7.16
CA GLU A 629 -40.42 16.09 -7.68
C GLU A 629 -40.76 14.59 -7.75
N MET A 630 -39.79 13.76 -8.14
CA MET A 630 -39.93 12.30 -8.14
C MET A 630 -40.10 11.72 -6.74
N LEU A 631 -39.39 12.25 -5.73
CA LEU A 631 -39.54 11.82 -4.34
C LEU A 631 -40.94 12.13 -3.80
N ALA A 632 -41.54 13.24 -4.20
CA ALA A 632 -42.91 13.60 -3.83
C ALA A 632 -43.94 12.56 -4.34
N TRP A 633 -43.72 11.94 -5.51
CA TRP A 633 -44.58 10.84 -5.99
C TRP A 633 -44.60 9.61 -5.05
N PHE A 634 -43.58 9.48 -4.20
CA PHE A 634 -43.45 8.41 -3.22
C PHE A 634 -43.76 8.87 -1.79
N GLY A 635 -44.39 10.05 -1.63
CA GLY A 635 -44.77 10.59 -0.32
C GLY A 635 -43.60 11.19 0.47
N ILE A 636 -42.49 11.53 -0.19
CA ILE A 636 -41.36 12.26 0.40
C ILE A 636 -41.38 13.67 -0.18
N ASP A 637 -42.28 14.51 0.38
CA ASP A 637 -42.51 15.87 -0.11
C ASP A 637 -41.33 16.81 0.20
N ASP A 638 -40.66 16.57 1.34
CA ASP A 638 -39.45 17.30 1.72
C ASP A 638 -38.28 16.34 1.94
N TYR A 639 -37.32 16.35 1.03
CA TYR A 639 -36.05 15.65 1.22
C TYR A 639 -35.37 16.07 2.52
N ASN A 640 -35.53 17.32 2.95
CA ASN A 640 -34.93 17.80 4.19
C ASN A 640 -35.59 17.26 5.46
N ALA A 641 -36.73 16.58 5.36
CA ALA A 641 -37.32 15.85 6.47
C ALA A 641 -36.65 14.49 6.72
N LEU A 642 -35.81 13.99 5.79
CA LEU A 642 -35.05 12.76 6.02
C LEU A 642 -34.05 12.94 7.18
N PRO A 643 -33.76 11.86 7.93
CA PRO A 643 -32.79 11.89 9.02
C PRO A 643 -31.47 12.55 8.61
N VAL A 644 -30.97 13.44 9.47
CA VAL A 644 -29.82 14.30 9.16
C VAL A 644 -28.58 13.47 8.83
N MET A 645 -28.38 12.34 9.53
CA MET A 645 -27.26 11.41 9.29
C MET A 645 -27.17 10.91 7.84
N PHE A 646 -28.31 10.76 7.15
CA PHE A 646 -28.33 10.30 5.75
C PHE A 646 -27.97 11.42 4.78
N ARG A 647 -28.24 12.68 5.14
CA ARG A 647 -28.08 13.83 4.25
C ARG A 647 -26.76 14.56 4.45
N GLN A 648 -26.26 14.59 5.68
CA GLN A 648 -25.06 15.32 6.09
C GLN A 648 -23.88 14.41 6.44
N GLY A 649 -24.08 13.09 6.48
CA GLY A 649 -23.03 12.15 6.90
C GLY A 649 -22.78 12.22 8.41
N SER A 650 -21.62 11.70 8.82
CA SER A 650 -21.20 11.64 10.22
C SER A 650 -19.87 12.36 10.42
N SER A 651 -19.84 13.37 11.27
CA SER A 651 -18.63 14.03 11.75
C SER A 651 -18.24 13.43 13.09
N VAL A 652 -17.00 12.99 13.25
CA VAL A 652 -16.49 12.45 14.52
C VAL A 652 -15.25 13.23 14.92
N PHE A 653 -15.26 13.80 16.12
CA PHE A 653 -14.18 14.66 16.62
C PHE A 653 -14.14 14.72 18.14
N GLN A 654 -13.08 15.31 18.68
CA GLN A 654 -12.86 15.46 20.11
C GLN A 654 -13.61 16.70 20.64
N ASP A 655 -14.41 16.52 21.68
CA ASP A 655 -15.22 17.54 22.36
C ASP A 655 -14.76 17.67 23.83
N GLY A 656 -13.61 18.33 24.01
CA GLY A 656 -13.03 18.56 25.32
C GLY A 656 -12.43 17.33 26.00
N MET A 657 -11.94 17.54 27.23
CA MET A 657 -11.37 16.48 28.07
C MET A 657 -12.37 16.06 29.15
N VAL A 658 -12.49 14.75 29.33
CA VAL A 658 -13.25 14.10 30.41
C VAL A 658 -12.36 13.14 31.17
N PRO A 659 -12.53 12.97 32.49
CA PRO A 659 -11.85 11.90 33.21
C PRO A 659 -12.35 10.54 32.71
N ASP A 660 -11.42 9.63 32.41
CA ASP A 660 -11.71 8.23 32.10
C ASP A 660 -12.09 7.44 33.36
N GLU A 661 -12.39 6.15 33.20
CA GLU A 661 -12.77 5.25 34.30
C GLU A 661 -11.69 5.14 35.40
N ASN A 662 -10.44 5.51 35.10
CA ASN A 662 -9.31 5.51 36.01
C ASN A 662 -8.93 6.92 36.51
N GLY A 663 -9.72 7.95 36.16
CA GLY A 663 -9.49 9.35 36.53
C GLY A 663 -8.42 10.07 35.69
N ALA A 664 -7.91 9.46 34.61
CA ALA A 664 -7.00 10.12 33.68
C ALA A 664 -7.78 10.96 32.67
N ALA A 665 -7.29 12.15 32.32
CA ALA A 665 -7.93 12.98 31.31
C ALA A 665 -7.85 12.31 29.93
N CYS A 666 -9.01 11.98 29.36
CA CYS A 666 -9.18 11.43 28.02
C CYS A 666 -10.03 12.40 27.19
N TYR A 667 -9.83 12.40 25.87
CA TYR A 667 -10.70 13.19 24.99
C TYR A 667 -12.06 12.51 24.88
N LYS A 668 -13.13 13.27 25.10
CA LYS A 668 -14.47 12.81 24.79
C LYS A 668 -14.64 12.86 23.28
N VAL A 669 -14.77 11.70 22.64
CA VAL A 669 -15.04 11.63 21.20
C VAL A 669 -16.55 11.61 20.98
N ILE A 670 -17.06 12.54 20.18
CA ILE A 670 -18.48 12.65 19.86
C ILE A 670 -18.73 12.39 18.37
N VAL A 671 -19.96 11.96 18.06
CA VAL A 671 -20.46 11.81 16.70
C VAL A 671 -21.57 12.82 16.51
N GLU A 672 -21.45 13.66 15.49
CA GLU A 672 -22.48 14.63 15.11
C GLU A 672 -22.85 14.51 13.64
N HIS A 673 -24.08 14.92 13.32
CA HIS A 673 -24.58 15.02 11.96
C HIS A 673 -24.85 16.50 11.68
N CYS A 674 -23.79 17.22 11.29
CA CYS A 674 -23.76 18.67 11.21
C CYS A 674 -23.28 19.16 9.83
N ASN A 675 -23.60 20.42 9.50
CA ASN A 675 -23.17 21.05 8.26
C ASN A 675 -21.73 21.58 8.38
N ILE A 676 -20.76 20.79 7.94
CA ILE A 676 -19.33 21.15 8.01
C ILE A 676 -18.88 22.05 6.85
N ILE A 677 -19.78 22.39 5.93
CA ILE A 677 -19.52 23.36 4.86
C ILE A 677 -19.61 24.79 5.40
N GLU A 678 -20.50 25.03 6.38
CA GLU A 678 -20.71 26.34 6.96
C GLU A 678 -19.55 26.76 7.87
N GLN A 679 -19.23 28.06 7.83
CA GLN A 679 -18.16 28.63 8.63
C GLN A 679 -18.46 28.56 10.14
N SER A 680 -19.73 28.66 10.54
CA SER A 680 -20.21 28.56 11.92
C SER A 680 -19.72 27.32 12.64
N PHE A 681 -19.79 26.15 12.00
CA PHE A 681 -19.28 24.89 12.57
C PHE A 681 -17.82 25.00 13.00
N TRP A 682 -16.97 25.59 12.16
CA TRP A 682 -15.54 25.70 12.45
C TRP A 682 -15.22 26.80 13.47
N GLU A 683 -16.10 27.79 13.61
CA GLU A 683 -16.01 28.83 14.64
C GLU A 683 -16.47 28.32 16.02
N GLU A 684 -17.44 27.41 16.05
CA GLU A 684 -17.90 26.74 17.26
C GLU A 684 -16.90 25.68 17.75
N HIS A 685 -16.10 25.12 16.84
CA HIS A 685 -15.09 24.09 17.13
C HIS A 685 -13.67 24.46 16.66
N PRO A 686 -13.08 25.55 17.19
CA PRO A 686 -11.78 26.06 16.71
C PRO A 686 -10.65 25.04 16.90
N GLY A 687 -10.68 24.24 17.97
CA GLY A 687 -9.63 23.28 18.31
C GLY A 687 -9.50 22.07 17.38
N ILE A 688 -10.40 21.87 16.40
CA ILE A 688 -10.33 20.72 15.47
C ILE A 688 -9.14 20.83 14.50
N LEU A 689 -8.89 22.03 13.96
CA LEU A 689 -7.89 22.27 12.92
C LEU A 689 -6.76 23.23 13.37
N GLU A 690 -6.65 23.48 14.67
CA GLU A 690 -5.58 24.29 15.28
C GLU A 690 -4.25 23.55 15.46
#